data_AF-A0A344LWN2-F1
#
_entry.id   AF-A0A344LWN2-F1
#
_cell.length_a   1.000
_cell.length_b   1.000
_cell.length_c   1.000
_cell.angle_alpha   90.00
_cell.angle_beta   90.00
_cell.angle_gamma   90.00
#
_symmetry.space_group_name_H-M   'P 1'
#
loop_
_entity.id
_entity.type
_entity.pdbx_description
1 polymer ?
#
loop_
_entity_poly.entity_id
_entity_poly.type
_entity_poly.pdbx_seq_one_letter_code
_entity_poly.pdbx_strand_id
1 'polypeptide(L)'
;MSKKLHAVPKEPLAQGQKWNAKKGHLVLSKAGTFTVEIIKTDELHKNAPKKLPPFNRLTQEEVWKIKDYSTRFRVVESHKERDKEEEKYNKEKETFNKNIDNELKKLNWCWEAVGKGMDGKTIKHNNSFTKGLPFDLCKKINFPKLLEGGAPAWLEVFTENDPATGQLPHGMFVSAIGSPKIIAAEWRDYTGRLITEEIAFGSTVYLHIYTEALYGQNIEIQLRDTKLVNGDLTPTPSDKDGDPIQKLSAKPLTRFTRSVKTHQYNAVTKPPAGSITNGMITEKGKKQFPVSNVQKCFFPVFIEHAWQFQGAGPFDSGSKLSINPIVYHSKIEDQKIDLDDCVLKVSRNGILMQGELTGNNPLVLGEDEKTGAPEDQKKIDFTFGVFIDGTLNNMYNTIARKTWEEDQIRKKHPELSNEDKQKYAENPEEHLKVAASSQDQIGKESESKYKYKEENSFENDLSNPAIIFKNYLDDSTNKTHPVYKIYTEGMGTNTLNDDDHNADTGVLPLENYEKDDLMEGPGFGQGKAGILDRVERAVKLMADKIVAIGQTEVGTITVDVFGFSRGAASARCFVHEITRQPYMATGTNYKGTRYYRDANGHEVRNKYSDKKLPSNGRLGYYLTETKNPITFDRLIIRFAGLYDTVPHHGFVQWNDVKDLGLNSISKAKYTVHMVAADEHRANFDLVDISCITGKKGGGKTDRGIELYLPGVHCDVGGSYVEGRSEVNGRIMVSPLLSGIDLEKEKERLITEGWFKPKELTIHWDNPQRTIINGVARVLSSNREAISNQYSYIPLHLMVKFCLDNDVPIYLKGITDAYAFKNTKFSNISFLEKVKARLEEYAFHDGQPFVYENMPMQTIVDGTDDHTALAIEEERRKKEEDSYNGELKKLRHEYLHWNAVYGEGIINTLVQANKPNFEEGKRKRKVNG
;
A
#
# COMPACT_ATOMS: atom_id res chain seq x y z
N MET A 1 32.95 -45.81 -21.40
CA MET A 1 33.86 -44.88 -22.07
C MET A 1 34.15 -43.62 -21.25
N SER A 2 33.18 -42.95 -20.61
CA SER A 2 33.46 -41.79 -19.72
C SER A 2 34.51 -42.12 -18.66
N LYS A 3 34.38 -43.28 -18.01
CA LYS A 3 35.37 -43.76 -17.03
C LYS A 3 36.76 -44.10 -17.61
N LYS A 4 36.90 -44.03 -18.93
CA LYS A 4 38.10 -44.43 -19.71
C LYS A 4 38.73 -43.28 -20.49
N LEU A 5 38.15 -42.08 -20.41
CA LEU A 5 38.64 -40.86 -21.04
C LEU A 5 38.96 -39.85 -19.94
N HIS A 6 40.16 -39.29 -19.96
CA HIS A 6 40.56 -38.25 -19.01
C HIS A 6 40.81 -36.96 -19.78
N ALA A 7 40.09 -35.90 -19.42
CA ALA A 7 40.32 -34.58 -19.98
C ALA A 7 41.42 -33.86 -19.20
N VAL A 8 42.49 -33.44 -19.88
CA VAL A 8 43.58 -32.64 -19.31
C VAL A 8 43.90 -31.45 -20.22
N PRO A 9 44.45 -30.34 -19.70
CA PRO A 9 44.94 -29.27 -20.57
C PRO A 9 46.13 -29.75 -21.42
N LYS A 10 46.19 -29.31 -22.68
CA LYS A 10 47.30 -29.64 -23.58
C LYS A 10 48.59 -28.96 -23.13
N GLU A 11 49.67 -29.73 -23.00
CA GLU A 11 51.00 -29.20 -22.69
C GLU A 11 51.81 -28.87 -23.97
N PRO A 12 52.68 -27.83 -23.95
CA PRO A 12 52.91 -26.88 -22.86
C PRO A 12 51.75 -25.87 -22.72
N LEU A 13 51.48 -25.46 -21.48
CA LEU A 13 50.42 -24.50 -21.18
C LEU A 13 50.71 -23.12 -21.79
N ALA A 14 49.67 -22.46 -22.30
CA ALA A 14 49.79 -21.09 -22.81
C ALA A 14 50.02 -20.07 -21.68
N GLN A 15 50.59 -18.92 -22.02
CA GLN A 15 50.84 -17.84 -21.06
C GLN A 15 49.54 -17.44 -20.32
N GLY A 16 49.61 -17.37 -18.98
CA GLY A 16 48.46 -17.03 -18.14
C GLY A 16 47.54 -18.21 -17.79
N GLN A 17 47.95 -19.46 -18.05
CA GLN A 17 47.28 -20.68 -17.60
C GLN A 17 48.08 -21.36 -16.48
N LYS A 18 47.39 -21.91 -15.47
CA LYS A 18 47.99 -22.70 -14.39
C LYS A 18 47.21 -24.00 -14.20
N TRP A 19 47.90 -25.13 -14.24
CA TRP A 19 47.30 -26.45 -14.06
C TRP A 19 47.67 -27.04 -12.69
N ASN A 20 46.67 -27.49 -11.93
CA ASN A 20 46.87 -28.29 -10.73
C ASN A 20 46.39 -29.72 -10.98
N ALA A 21 47.33 -30.61 -11.32
CA ALA A 21 47.04 -32.01 -11.61
C ALA A 21 46.36 -32.75 -10.44
N LYS A 22 46.73 -32.46 -9.18
CA LYS A 22 46.15 -33.12 -8.00
C LYS A 22 44.67 -32.78 -7.79
N LYS A 23 44.26 -31.56 -8.14
CA LYS A 23 42.88 -31.08 -8.01
C LYS A 23 42.10 -31.12 -9.33
N GLY A 24 42.75 -31.56 -10.43
CA GLY A 24 42.22 -31.50 -11.79
C GLY A 24 41.68 -30.11 -12.16
N HIS A 25 42.40 -29.03 -11.78
CA HIS A 25 41.89 -27.66 -11.89
C HIS A 25 42.80 -26.79 -12.77
N LEU A 26 42.25 -26.31 -13.88
CA LEU A 26 42.85 -25.32 -14.78
C LEU A 26 42.37 -23.91 -14.40
N VAL A 27 43.32 -23.02 -14.11
CA VAL A 27 43.04 -21.62 -13.79
C VAL A 27 43.57 -20.74 -14.92
N LEU A 28 42.66 -19.98 -15.53
CA LEU A 28 42.96 -18.96 -16.55
C LEU A 28 43.08 -17.59 -15.89
N SER A 29 44.05 -16.79 -16.32
CA SER A 29 44.21 -15.40 -15.88
C SER A 29 43.01 -14.51 -16.25
N LYS A 30 42.37 -14.77 -17.40
CA LYS A 30 41.14 -14.12 -17.89
C LYS A 30 40.32 -15.09 -18.74
N ALA A 31 39.03 -14.82 -18.95
CA ALA A 31 38.22 -15.66 -19.84
C ALA A 31 38.76 -15.61 -21.27
N GLY A 32 38.58 -16.72 -21.99
CA GLY A 32 39.13 -16.88 -23.32
C GLY A 32 39.34 -18.34 -23.68
N THR A 33 40.14 -18.57 -24.71
CA THR A 33 40.25 -19.88 -25.32
C THR A 33 41.43 -20.69 -24.79
N PHE A 34 41.20 -21.97 -24.51
CA PHE A 34 42.23 -22.94 -24.12
C PHE A 34 42.04 -24.27 -24.86
N THR A 35 43.03 -25.16 -24.80
CA THR A 35 42.99 -26.45 -25.50
C THR A 35 43.04 -27.59 -24.50
N VAL A 36 42.13 -28.54 -24.67
CA VAL A 36 42.01 -29.77 -23.88
C VAL A 36 42.48 -30.93 -24.73
N GLU A 37 43.30 -31.79 -24.15
CA GLU A 37 43.73 -33.08 -24.70
C GLU A 37 43.01 -34.21 -23.96
N ILE A 38 42.57 -35.21 -24.70
CA ILE A 38 41.93 -36.40 -24.13
C ILE A 38 42.91 -37.56 -24.05
N ILE A 39 43.27 -37.93 -22.82
CA ILE A 39 44.10 -39.10 -22.54
C ILE A 39 43.20 -40.35 -22.52
N LYS A 40 43.60 -41.36 -23.29
CA LYS A 40 42.96 -42.67 -23.35
C LYS A 40 43.55 -43.57 -22.26
N THR A 41 42.72 -44.25 -21.47
CA THR A 41 43.22 -45.27 -20.52
C THR A 41 43.47 -46.62 -21.20
N ASP A 42 44.29 -47.48 -20.61
CA ASP A 42 44.55 -48.85 -21.09
C ASP A 42 43.26 -49.68 -21.22
N GLU A 43 42.23 -49.35 -20.43
CA GLU A 43 40.92 -50.00 -20.50
C GLU A 43 40.13 -49.72 -21.78
N LEU A 44 40.48 -48.65 -22.51
CA LEU A 44 39.95 -48.40 -23.86
C LEU A 44 40.40 -49.52 -24.82
N HIS A 45 41.55 -50.14 -24.53
CA HIS A 45 42.17 -51.20 -25.31
C HIS A 45 41.91 -52.62 -24.77
N LYS A 46 41.08 -52.78 -23.73
CA LYS A 46 40.83 -54.09 -23.08
C LYS A 46 40.33 -55.19 -24.02
N ASN A 47 39.59 -54.81 -25.07
CA ASN A 47 39.07 -55.71 -26.10
C ASN A 47 39.86 -55.62 -27.42
N ALA A 48 41.02 -54.98 -27.41
CA ALA A 48 41.88 -54.94 -28.59
C ALA A 48 42.32 -56.37 -28.94
N PRO A 49 42.38 -56.73 -30.24
CA PRO A 49 42.89 -58.02 -30.65
C PRO A 49 44.27 -58.27 -30.06
N LYS A 50 44.48 -59.43 -29.43
CA LYS A 50 45.77 -59.76 -28.81
C LYS A 50 46.82 -59.87 -29.91
N LYS A 51 47.94 -59.15 -29.73
CA LYS A 51 49.08 -59.25 -30.64
C LYS A 51 49.55 -60.70 -30.67
N LEU A 52 49.63 -61.26 -31.87
CA LEU A 52 50.06 -62.63 -32.07
C LEU A 52 51.51 -62.82 -31.57
N PRO A 53 51.85 -63.99 -30.97
CA PRO A 53 53.19 -64.25 -30.47
C PRO A 53 54.21 -64.26 -31.62
N PRO A 54 55.51 -64.02 -31.34
CA PRO A 54 56.57 -64.15 -32.33
C PRO A 54 56.51 -65.54 -32.99
N PHE A 55 56.54 -65.58 -34.32
CA PHE A 55 56.50 -66.81 -35.10
C PHE A 55 57.79 -66.95 -35.88
N ASN A 56 58.53 -68.04 -35.65
CA ASN A 56 59.78 -68.30 -36.36
C ASN A 56 59.48 -68.85 -37.75
N ARG A 57 59.32 -67.94 -38.72
CA ARG A 57 58.99 -68.27 -40.11
C ARG A 57 60.26 -68.70 -40.84
N LEU A 58 60.33 -69.97 -41.23
CA LEU A 58 61.43 -70.46 -42.06
C LEU A 58 61.29 -69.93 -43.50
N THR A 59 62.42 -69.59 -44.10
CA THR A 59 62.46 -69.26 -45.53
C THR A 59 62.15 -70.50 -46.37
N GLN A 60 61.72 -70.30 -47.62
CA GLN A 60 61.42 -71.40 -48.53
C GLN A 60 62.61 -72.36 -48.69
N GLU A 61 63.83 -71.82 -48.75
CA GLU A 61 65.07 -72.60 -48.85
C GLU A 61 65.33 -73.46 -47.60
N GLU A 62 65.04 -72.95 -46.40
CA GLU A 62 65.18 -73.68 -45.13
C GLU A 62 64.15 -74.81 -45.00
N VAL A 63 62.90 -74.55 -45.42
CA VAL A 63 61.84 -75.58 -45.46
C VAL A 63 62.19 -76.71 -46.44
N TRP A 64 62.82 -76.40 -47.57
CA TRP A 64 63.22 -77.39 -48.59
C TRP A 64 64.40 -78.28 -48.15
N LYS A 65 65.23 -77.81 -47.22
CA LYS A 65 66.34 -78.60 -46.63
C LYS A 65 65.87 -79.68 -45.65
N ILE A 66 64.60 -79.65 -45.20
CA ILE A 66 64.01 -80.68 -44.33
C ILE A 66 63.75 -81.94 -45.16
N LYS A 67 64.57 -82.98 -44.97
CA LYS A 67 64.51 -84.24 -45.74
C LYS A 67 63.28 -85.10 -45.43
N ASP A 68 62.77 -85.03 -44.20
CA ASP A 68 61.57 -85.76 -43.79
C ASP A 68 60.31 -85.05 -44.32
N TYR A 69 59.59 -85.71 -45.22
CA TYR A 69 58.38 -85.16 -45.85
C TYR A 69 57.32 -84.81 -44.81
N SER A 70 57.15 -85.63 -43.77
CA SER A 70 56.12 -85.44 -42.75
C SER A 70 56.37 -84.16 -41.93
N THR A 71 57.63 -83.90 -41.57
CA THR A 71 58.05 -82.70 -40.85
C THR A 71 57.95 -81.46 -41.74
N ARG A 72 58.37 -81.55 -43.01
CA ARG A 72 58.25 -80.45 -43.98
C ARG A 72 56.79 -80.05 -44.22
N PHE A 73 55.90 -81.04 -44.36
CA PHE A 73 54.46 -80.81 -44.51
C PHE A 73 53.89 -80.10 -43.27
N ARG A 74 54.24 -80.53 -42.06
CA ARG A 74 53.82 -79.87 -40.80
C ARG A 74 54.30 -78.42 -40.70
N VAL A 75 55.50 -78.10 -41.16
CA VAL A 75 56.03 -76.72 -41.16
C VAL A 75 55.31 -75.83 -42.17
N VAL A 76 55.02 -76.34 -43.36
CA VAL A 76 54.26 -75.58 -44.37
C VAL A 76 52.82 -75.35 -43.89
N GLU A 77 52.19 -76.36 -43.30
CA GLU A 77 50.86 -76.22 -42.71
C GLU A 77 50.85 -75.23 -41.54
N SER A 78 51.88 -75.23 -40.67
CA SER A 78 51.98 -74.23 -39.58
C SER A 78 52.18 -72.80 -40.10
N HIS A 79 52.92 -72.60 -41.20
CA HIS A 79 53.03 -71.30 -41.88
C HIS A 79 51.66 -70.84 -42.43
N LYS A 80 50.90 -71.74 -43.07
CA LYS A 80 49.56 -71.41 -43.60
C LYS A 80 48.55 -71.11 -42.49
N GLU A 81 48.60 -71.86 -41.38
CA GLU A 81 47.79 -71.59 -40.20
C GLU A 81 48.14 -70.21 -39.63
N ARG A 82 49.42 -69.87 -39.55
CA ARG A 82 49.87 -68.55 -39.11
C ARG A 82 49.40 -67.42 -40.02
N ASP A 83 49.50 -67.57 -41.33
CA ASP A 83 49.03 -66.54 -42.28
C ASP A 83 47.52 -66.28 -42.10
N LYS A 84 46.72 -67.33 -41.87
CA LYS A 84 45.29 -67.21 -41.54
C LYS A 84 45.04 -66.49 -40.21
N GLU A 85 45.86 -66.76 -39.19
CA GLU A 85 45.79 -66.07 -37.89
C GLU A 85 46.13 -64.57 -38.03
N GLU A 86 47.15 -64.23 -38.82
CA GLU A 86 47.56 -62.82 -39.05
C GLU A 86 46.52 -62.04 -39.85
N GLU A 87 45.91 -62.65 -40.88
CA GLU A 87 44.82 -62.04 -41.64
C GLU A 87 43.60 -61.79 -40.74
N LYS A 88 43.24 -62.77 -39.89
CA LYS A 88 42.17 -62.62 -38.89
C LYS A 88 42.48 -61.50 -37.90
N TYR A 89 43.70 -61.47 -37.34
CA TYR A 89 44.15 -60.42 -36.41
C TYR A 89 44.07 -59.02 -37.05
N ASN A 90 44.54 -58.86 -38.29
CA ASN A 90 44.51 -57.57 -38.98
C ASN A 90 43.08 -57.09 -39.24
N LYS A 91 42.17 -58.00 -39.66
CA LYS A 91 40.75 -57.68 -39.87
C LYS A 91 40.04 -57.30 -38.58
N GLU A 92 40.30 -58.03 -37.49
CA GLU A 92 39.78 -57.71 -36.16
C GLU A 92 40.32 -56.36 -35.66
N LYS A 93 41.60 -56.07 -35.92
CA LYS A 93 42.26 -54.80 -35.54
C LYS A 93 41.69 -53.62 -36.30
N GLU A 94 41.49 -53.74 -37.61
CA GLU A 94 40.85 -52.70 -38.43
C GLU A 94 39.41 -52.45 -37.99
N THR A 95 38.64 -53.51 -37.73
CA THR A 95 37.27 -53.40 -37.24
C THR A 95 37.22 -52.71 -35.87
N PHE A 96 38.11 -53.09 -34.96
CA PHE A 96 38.27 -52.48 -33.65
C PHE A 96 38.60 -50.98 -33.76
N ASN A 97 39.58 -50.62 -34.57
CA ASN A 97 39.97 -49.21 -34.80
C ASN A 97 38.82 -48.40 -35.40
N LYS A 98 38.12 -48.92 -36.40
CA LYS A 98 36.97 -48.25 -37.04
C LYS A 98 35.81 -48.03 -36.07
N ASN A 99 35.58 -48.98 -35.15
CA ASN A 99 34.56 -48.85 -34.11
C ASN A 99 34.93 -47.75 -33.10
N ILE A 100 36.18 -47.72 -32.63
CA ILE A 100 36.68 -46.66 -31.75
C ILE A 100 36.56 -45.29 -32.43
N ASP A 101 36.99 -45.17 -33.69
CA ASP A 101 36.92 -43.90 -34.43
C ASP A 101 35.48 -43.40 -34.59
N ASN A 102 34.53 -44.30 -34.83
CA ASN A 102 33.11 -43.96 -34.92
C ASN A 102 32.52 -43.52 -33.57
N GLU A 103 32.97 -44.11 -32.45
CA GLU A 103 32.56 -43.68 -31.12
C GLU A 103 33.16 -42.31 -30.74
N LEU A 104 34.43 -42.07 -31.07
CA LEU A 104 35.10 -40.78 -30.83
C LEU A 104 34.44 -39.62 -31.59
N LYS A 105 33.88 -39.88 -32.79
CA LYS A 105 33.08 -38.90 -33.56
C LYS A 105 31.74 -38.54 -32.92
N LYS A 106 31.22 -39.39 -32.01
CA LYS A 106 29.91 -39.21 -31.37
C LYS A 106 30.00 -38.74 -29.91
N LEU A 107 31.19 -38.37 -29.44
CA LEU A 107 31.38 -37.92 -28.06
C LEU A 107 30.57 -36.67 -27.73
N ASN A 108 29.98 -36.69 -26.54
CA ASN A 108 29.29 -35.58 -25.94
C ASN A 108 30.24 -34.80 -25.03
N TRP A 109 30.03 -33.49 -25.00
CA TRP A 109 30.71 -32.53 -24.14
C TRP A 109 29.71 -31.81 -23.25
N CYS A 110 30.04 -31.57 -22.00
CA CYS A 110 29.25 -30.72 -21.10
C CYS A 110 30.09 -29.58 -20.52
N TRP A 111 29.38 -28.54 -20.10
CA TRP A 111 29.91 -27.42 -19.34
C TRP A 111 28.87 -27.04 -18.30
N GLU A 112 29.20 -27.12 -17.02
CA GLU A 112 28.27 -26.80 -15.93
C GLU A 112 28.96 -25.97 -14.85
N ALA A 113 28.27 -24.96 -14.31
CA ALA A 113 28.75 -24.21 -13.16
C ALA A 113 28.67 -25.06 -11.89
N VAL A 114 29.73 -25.11 -11.10
CA VAL A 114 29.80 -25.96 -9.90
C VAL A 114 29.10 -25.25 -8.74
N GLY A 115 27.95 -25.78 -8.29
CA GLY A 115 27.21 -25.31 -7.10
C GLY A 115 27.55 -26.10 -5.82
N LYS A 116 26.65 -26.09 -4.82
CA LYS A 116 26.77 -26.86 -3.56
C LYS A 116 26.49 -28.37 -3.76
N GLY A 117 27.19 -29.02 -4.70
CA GLY A 117 27.13 -30.46 -4.97
C GLY A 117 26.87 -30.79 -6.44
N MET A 118 27.64 -31.72 -7.01
CA MET A 118 27.41 -32.27 -8.36
C MET A 118 26.81 -33.69 -8.36
N ASP A 119 26.66 -34.30 -7.17
CA ASP A 119 26.04 -35.62 -7.02
C ASP A 119 24.52 -35.50 -7.11
N GLY A 120 23.93 -35.98 -8.21
CA GLY A 120 22.47 -36.12 -8.36
C GLY A 120 21.87 -35.65 -9.70
N LYS A 121 22.67 -35.13 -10.65
CA LYS A 121 22.15 -34.63 -11.94
C LYS A 121 22.47 -35.56 -13.12
N THR A 122 21.52 -35.71 -14.05
CA THR A 122 21.74 -36.38 -15.34
C THR A 122 22.38 -35.39 -16.33
N ILE A 123 23.71 -35.43 -16.45
CA ILE A 123 24.46 -34.53 -17.34
C ILE A 123 24.23 -34.91 -18.81
N LYS A 124 23.84 -33.93 -19.64
CA LYS A 124 23.63 -34.08 -21.09
C LYS A 124 24.64 -33.26 -21.89
N HIS A 125 24.68 -33.51 -23.20
CA HIS A 125 25.50 -32.71 -24.11
C HIS A 125 25.06 -31.25 -24.10
N ASN A 126 26.02 -30.33 -23.99
CA ASN A 126 25.79 -28.90 -24.13
C ASN A 126 25.93 -28.52 -25.61
N ASN A 127 24.83 -28.05 -26.23
CA ASN A 127 24.75 -27.74 -27.66
C ASN A 127 25.65 -26.56 -28.11
N SER A 128 26.35 -25.88 -27.19
CA SER A 128 27.38 -24.90 -27.56
C SER A 128 28.67 -25.57 -28.07
N PHE A 129 28.83 -26.88 -27.86
CA PHE A 129 29.94 -27.66 -28.42
C PHE A 129 29.49 -28.45 -29.64
N THR A 130 30.39 -28.59 -30.61
CA THR A 130 30.26 -29.62 -31.64
C THR A 130 30.46 -31.00 -31.03
N LYS A 131 29.62 -31.98 -31.39
CA LYS A 131 29.85 -33.39 -31.01
C LYS A 131 31.15 -33.91 -31.62
N GLY A 132 31.79 -34.83 -30.91
CA GLY A 132 33.01 -35.50 -31.34
C GLY A 132 34.32 -34.76 -31.04
N LEU A 133 35.42 -35.47 -31.31
CA LEU A 133 36.80 -35.00 -31.20
C LEU A 133 37.47 -34.90 -32.59
N PRO A 134 38.37 -33.92 -32.81
CA PRO A 134 39.30 -33.95 -33.93
C PRO A 134 40.29 -35.12 -33.85
N PHE A 135 40.93 -35.47 -34.97
CA PHE A 135 41.81 -36.65 -35.09
C PHE A 135 43.01 -36.63 -34.12
N ASP A 136 43.45 -35.45 -33.70
CA ASP A 136 44.57 -35.24 -32.78
C ASP A 136 44.18 -35.31 -31.29
N LEU A 137 42.95 -35.73 -30.98
CA LEU A 137 42.39 -35.82 -29.61
C LEU A 137 42.38 -34.49 -28.84
N CYS A 138 42.56 -33.36 -29.53
CA CYS A 138 42.59 -32.04 -28.94
C CYS A 138 41.31 -31.27 -29.26
N LYS A 139 40.73 -30.56 -28.29
CA LYS A 139 39.57 -29.68 -28.51
C LYS A 139 39.84 -28.28 -27.98
N LYS A 140 39.55 -27.28 -28.80
CA LYS A 140 39.62 -25.87 -28.43
C LYS A 140 38.31 -25.46 -27.73
N ILE A 141 38.41 -24.94 -26.51
CA ILE A 141 37.28 -24.57 -25.65
C ILE A 141 37.36 -23.09 -25.31
N ASN A 142 36.25 -22.36 -25.48
CA ASN A 142 36.17 -20.95 -25.13
C ASN A 142 35.44 -20.76 -23.79
N PHE A 143 36.17 -20.33 -22.75
CA PHE A 143 35.59 -20.02 -21.45
C PHE A 143 34.79 -18.71 -21.53
N PRO A 144 33.51 -18.69 -21.13
CA PRO A 144 32.67 -17.51 -21.29
C PRO A 144 33.06 -16.39 -20.31
N LYS A 145 33.12 -15.16 -20.81
CA LYS A 145 33.39 -13.95 -19.99
C LYS A 145 32.38 -13.77 -18.85
N LEU A 146 31.16 -14.24 -19.03
CA LEU A 146 30.08 -14.18 -18.03
C LEU A 146 30.38 -14.98 -16.74
N LEU A 147 31.24 -16.01 -16.83
CA LEU A 147 31.63 -16.86 -15.68
C LEU A 147 33.02 -16.49 -15.12
N GLU A 148 33.57 -15.34 -15.53
CA GLU A 148 34.82 -14.82 -15.01
C GLU A 148 34.62 -14.34 -13.56
N GLY A 149 35.55 -14.71 -12.66
CA GLY A 149 35.47 -14.41 -11.21
C GLY A 149 36.13 -15.46 -10.30
N GLY A 150 36.65 -16.54 -10.88
CA GLY A 150 37.46 -17.54 -10.18
C GLY A 150 36.68 -18.75 -9.67
N ALA A 151 35.35 -18.73 -9.71
CA ALA A 151 34.54 -19.92 -9.41
C ALA A 151 34.72 -20.99 -10.49
N PRO A 152 34.88 -22.28 -10.11
CA PRO A 152 35.10 -23.35 -11.06
C PRO A 152 33.81 -23.75 -11.81
N ALA A 153 33.97 -24.06 -13.09
CA ALA A 153 33.01 -24.79 -13.90
C ALA A 153 33.57 -26.20 -14.19
N TRP A 154 32.70 -27.18 -14.30
CA TRP A 154 33.04 -28.55 -14.65
C TRP A 154 33.01 -28.76 -16.16
N LEU A 155 34.05 -29.38 -16.68
CA LEU A 155 34.18 -29.80 -18.07
C LEU A 155 34.44 -31.31 -18.13
N GLU A 156 33.61 -32.05 -18.85
CA GLU A 156 33.78 -33.49 -19.05
C GLU A 156 33.35 -33.92 -20.46
N VAL A 157 33.98 -34.98 -20.93
CA VAL A 157 33.69 -35.65 -22.20
C VAL A 157 33.19 -37.06 -21.93
N PHE A 158 32.11 -37.47 -22.60
CA PHE A 158 31.43 -38.73 -22.31
C PHE A 158 30.69 -39.27 -23.54
N THR A 159 30.15 -40.50 -23.47
CA THR A 159 29.37 -41.12 -24.56
C THR A 159 27.89 -41.21 -24.18
N GLU A 160 27.00 -41.41 -25.15
CA GLU A 160 25.55 -41.58 -24.87
C GLU A 160 25.27 -42.81 -23.98
N ASN A 161 26.08 -43.86 -24.11
CA ASN A 161 25.92 -45.12 -23.37
C ASN A 161 26.72 -45.16 -22.05
N ASP A 162 27.56 -44.17 -21.77
CA ASP A 162 28.30 -44.04 -20.52
C ASP A 162 28.36 -42.55 -20.15
N PRO A 163 27.40 -42.05 -19.36
CA PRO A 163 27.21 -40.63 -19.10
C PRO A 163 28.35 -40.04 -18.25
N ALA A 164 28.43 -38.70 -18.24
CA ALA A 164 29.39 -37.97 -17.41
C ALA A 164 29.23 -38.32 -15.93
N THR A 165 30.38 -38.41 -15.26
CA THR A 165 30.53 -38.89 -13.89
C THR A 165 30.61 -37.76 -12.88
N GLY A 166 31.01 -36.55 -13.29
CA GLY A 166 31.25 -35.45 -12.36
C GLY A 166 32.48 -35.65 -11.47
N GLN A 167 33.34 -36.63 -11.77
CA GLN A 167 34.44 -37.06 -10.91
C GLN A 167 35.80 -36.95 -11.61
N LEU A 168 36.83 -36.62 -10.83
CA LEU A 168 38.21 -36.73 -11.29
C LEU A 168 38.60 -38.21 -11.39
N PRO A 169 39.43 -38.62 -12.38
CA PRO A 169 40.10 -37.80 -13.39
C PRO A 169 39.35 -37.66 -14.74
N HIS A 170 38.06 -38.00 -14.81
CA HIS A 170 37.31 -38.06 -16.08
C HIS A 170 37.01 -36.68 -16.66
N GLY A 171 36.70 -35.71 -15.79
CA GLY A 171 36.60 -34.30 -16.15
C GLY A 171 37.66 -33.44 -15.47
N MET A 172 37.53 -32.13 -15.64
CA MET A 172 38.37 -31.13 -15.00
C MET A 172 37.55 -29.94 -14.54
N PHE A 173 38.02 -29.24 -13.51
CA PHE A 173 37.55 -27.91 -13.17
C PHE A 173 38.29 -26.87 -14.01
N VAL A 174 37.57 -25.87 -14.49
CA VAL A 174 38.13 -24.71 -15.18
C VAL A 174 37.59 -23.45 -14.53
N SER A 175 38.45 -22.48 -14.23
CA SER A 175 38.01 -21.14 -13.81
C SER A 175 38.84 -20.04 -14.47
N ALA A 176 38.26 -18.85 -14.57
CA ALA A 176 38.95 -17.65 -15.03
C ALA A 176 38.88 -16.56 -13.95
N ILE A 177 40.01 -15.93 -13.62
CA ILE A 177 40.09 -14.94 -12.55
C ILE A 177 39.58 -13.57 -13.03
N GLY A 178 40.23 -13.01 -14.04
CA GLY A 178 39.86 -11.72 -14.61
C GLY A 178 40.29 -10.49 -13.81
N SER A 179 39.71 -9.35 -14.17
CA SER A 179 39.86 -8.07 -13.48
C SER A 179 38.52 -7.64 -12.86
N PRO A 180 38.31 -7.88 -11.55
CA PRO A 180 37.05 -7.62 -10.87
C PRO A 180 36.60 -6.16 -10.94
N LYS A 181 35.35 -5.91 -11.31
CA LYS A 181 34.75 -4.56 -11.38
C LYS A 181 33.26 -4.56 -11.03
N ILE A 182 32.79 -3.45 -10.46
CA ILE A 182 31.37 -3.09 -10.43
C ILE A 182 31.09 -2.21 -11.65
N ILE A 183 30.08 -2.57 -12.42
CA ILE A 183 29.72 -1.87 -13.67
C ILE A 183 28.68 -0.79 -13.40
N ALA A 184 27.61 -1.15 -12.69
CA ALA A 184 26.49 -0.28 -12.39
C ALA A 184 25.69 -0.84 -11.23
N ALA A 185 24.86 0.01 -10.61
CA ALA A 185 23.83 -0.43 -9.69
C ALA A 185 22.52 0.32 -9.94
N GLU A 186 21.40 -0.35 -9.69
CA GLU A 186 20.07 0.20 -9.90
C GLU A 186 19.11 -0.32 -8.83
N TRP A 187 18.23 0.55 -8.34
CA TRP A 187 17.12 0.19 -7.49
C TRP A 187 15.92 -0.23 -8.34
N ARG A 188 15.39 -1.42 -8.08
CA ARG A 188 14.28 -2.01 -8.82
C ARG A 188 13.21 -2.53 -7.88
N ASP A 189 11.97 -2.55 -8.37
CA ASP A 189 10.85 -3.17 -7.66
C ASP A 189 10.89 -4.71 -7.79
N TYR A 190 9.92 -5.41 -7.20
CA TYR A 190 9.88 -6.87 -7.23
C TYR A 190 9.64 -7.45 -8.63
N THR A 191 9.07 -6.68 -9.55
CA THR A 191 8.90 -7.06 -10.97
C THR A 191 10.19 -6.84 -11.77
N GLY A 192 11.15 -6.11 -11.18
CA GLY A 192 12.41 -5.76 -11.77
C GLY A 192 12.37 -4.48 -12.60
N ARG A 193 11.34 -3.63 -12.48
CA ARG A 193 11.31 -2.28 -13.10
C ARG A 193 12.15 -1.30 -12.29
N LEU A 194 12.71 -0.29 -12.96
CA LEU A 194 13.47 0.78 -12.31
C LEU A 194 12.56 1.60 -11.39
N ILE A 195 13.02 1.83 -10.16
CA ILE A 195 12.35 2.75 -9.23
C ILE A 195 12.88 4.15 -9.51
N THR A 196 11.99 5.06 -9.89
CA THR A 196 12.32 6.48 -10.13
C THR A 196 11.63 7.42 -9.15
N GLU A 197 10.60 6.90 -8.49
CA GLU A 197 9.77 7.61 -7.53
C GLU A 197 10.33 7.56 -6.11
N GLU A 198 9.87 8.47 -5.26
CA GLU A 198 10.13 8.41 -3.82
C GLU A 198 9.23 7.32 -3.18
N ILE A 199 9.82 6.45 -2.37
CA ILE A 199 9.12 5.28 -1.79
C ILE A 199 8.89 5.40 -0.27
N ALA A 200 7.89 4.70 0.26
CA ALA A 200 7.57 4.74 1.68
C ALA A 200 8.49 3.86 2.54
N PHE A 201 8.66 4.25 3.80
CA PHE A 201 9.10 3.30 4.84
C PHE A 201 8.10 2.12 4.94
N GLY A 202 8.63 0.92 5.18
CA GLY A 202 7.90 -0.35 5.10
C GLY A 202 7.88 -0.97 3.70
N SER A 203 8.51 -0.34 2.70
CA SER A 203 8.61 -0.89 1.35
C SER A 203 9.64 -2.03 1.25
N THR A 204 9.41 -2.98 0.34
CA THR A 204 10.42 -3.95 -0.09
C THR A 204 10.94 -3.57 -1.47
N VAL A 205 12.26 -3.43 -1.62
CA VAL A 205 12.93 -3.08 -2.88
C VAL A 205 14.14 -3.96 -3.14
N TYR A 206 14.66 -3.93 -4.38
CA TYR A 206 15.75 -4.78 -4.82
C TYR A 206 16.89 -3.93 -5.38
N LEU A 207 18.04 -3.96 -4.73
CA LEU A 207 19.26 -3.35 -5.26
C LEU A 207 19.96 -4.34 -6.18
N HIS A 208 20.04 -4.03 -7.47
CA HIS A 208 20.79 -4.82 -8.45
C HIS A 208 22.18 -4.23 -8.63
N ILE A 209 23.22 -5.03 -8.46
CA ILE A 209 24.63 -4.66 -8.67
C ILE A 209 25.20 -5.50 -9.80
N TYR A 210 25.49 -4.86 -10.93
CA TYR A 210 26.02 -5.50 -12.12
C TYR A 210 27.55 -5.56 -12.04
N THR A 211 28.13 -6.72 -12.32
CA THR A 211 29.56 -6.96 -12.07
C THR A 211 30.27 -7.57 -13.28
N GLU A 212 31.60 -7.43 -13.28
CA GLU A 212 32.51 -8.13 -14.18
C GLU A 212 33.59 -8.84 -13.36
N ALA A 213 33.99 -10.04 -13.78
CA ALA A 213 35.07 -10.81 -13.13
C ALA A 213 34.85 -11.07 -11.62
N LEU A 214 33.59 -11.22 -11.20
CA LEU A 214 33.22 -11.52 -9.80
C LEU A 214 32.34 -12.76 -9.64
N TYR A 215 32.08 -13.53 -10.71
CA TYR A 215 31.25 -14.74 -10.65
C TYR A 215 31.67 -15.71 -9.54
N GLY A 216 30.71 -16.04 -8.67
CA GLY A 216 30.87 -16.91 -7.51
C GLY A 216 31.71 -16.34 -6.36
N GLN A 217 32.08 -15.06 -6.41
CA GLN A 217 32.59 -14.31 -5.26
C GLN A 217 31.43 -13.73 -4.44
N ASN A 218 31.68 -13.46 -3.17
CA ASN A 218 30.75 -12.75 -2.30
C ASN A 218 31.10 -11.27 -2.30
N ILE A 219 30.11 -10.42 -2.59
CA ILE A 219 30.24 -8.98 -2.38
C ILE A 219 29.49 -8.59 -1.10
N GLU A 220 30.05 -7.62 -0.39
CA GLU A 220 29.44 -7.02 0.78
C GLU A 220 28.90 -5.64 0.42
N ILE A 221 27.72 -5.29 0.91
CA ILE A 221 27.19 -3.94 0.78
C ILE A 221 26.89 -3.31 2.13
N GLN A 222 26.99 -2.00 2.19
CA GLN A 222 26.56 -1.16 3.30
C GLN A 222 25.64 -0.08 2.74
N LEU A 223 24.57 0.24 3.46
CA LEU A 223 23.63 1.29 3.08
C LEU A 223 23.89 2.53 3.93
N ARG A 224 23.90 3.71 3.29
CA ARG A 224 24.17 4.99 3.94
C ARG A 224 23.12 6.01 3.52
N ASP A 225 22.76 6.91 4.43
CA ASP A 225 22.04 8.13 4.10
C ASP A 225 23.01 9.19 3.55
N THR A 226 22.74 9.70 2.35
CA THR A 226 23.60 10.68 1.66
C THR A 226 23.69 12.03 2.38
N LYS A 227 22.80 12.30 3.33
CA LYS A 227 22.76 13.56 4.08
C LYS A 227 23.84 13.71 5.15
N LEU A 228 24.37 12.60 5.68
CA LEU A 228 25.30 12.62 6.82
C LEU A 228 26.63 11.96 6.46
N VAL A 229 27.74 12.61 6.84
CA VAL A 229 29.12 12.14 6.57
C VAL A 229 29.41 10.78 7.24
N ASN A 230 28.61 10.35 8.22
CA ASN A 230 28.63 9.03 8.88
C ASN A 230 27.22 8.43 9.07
N GLY A 231 26.30 8.62 8.11
CA GLY A 231 24.89 8.20 8.18
C GLY A 231 24.63 6.72 7.90
N ASP A 232 25.37 5.81 8.54
CA ASP A 232 25.23 4.37 8.30
C ASP A 232 23.86 3.85 8.71
N LEU A 233 23.17 3.16 7.80
CA LEU A 233 21.86 2.56 8.05
C LEU A 233 22.04 1.10 8.48
N THR A 234 21.78 0.86 9.75
CA THR A 234 21.89 -0.46 10.35
C THR A 234 20.51 -1.12 10.46
N PRO A 235 20.35 -2.38 10.03
CA PRO A 235 19.18 -3.17 10.32
C PRO A 235 18.85 -3.18 11.81
N THR A 236 17.59 -2.91 12.14
CA THR A 236 17.10 -3.01 13.51
C THR A 236 16.84 -4.48 13.81
N PRO A 237 17.34 -5.01 14.94
CA PRO A 237 16.93 -6.34 15.38
C PRO A 237 15.40 -6.35 15.53
N SER A 238 14.71 -7.19 14.77
CA SER A 238 13.30 -7.48 14.98
C SER A 238 13.17 -8.61 15.99
N ASP A 239 12.14 -8.56 16.82
CA ASP A 239 11.76 -9.75 17.58
C ASP A 239 11.14 -10.82 16.67
N LYS A 240 10.75 -11.95 17.27
CA LYS A 240 10.13 -13.09 16.59
C LYS A 240 8.83 -12.75 15.85
N ASP A 241 8.20 -11.63 16.19
CA ASP A 241 6.93 -11.18 15.64
C ASP A 241 7.14 -10.15 14.50
N GLY A 242 8.37 -9.63 14.36
CA GLY A 242 8.77 -8.67 13.33
C GLY A 242 8.86 -7.24 13.85
N ASP A 243 8.63 -7.02 15.16
CA ASP A 243 8.62 -5.69 15.74
C ASP A 243 10.05 -5.21 16.03
N PRO A 244 10.40 -3.96 15.69
CA PRO A 244 11.72 -3.42 15.94
C PRO A 244 11.98 -3.35 17.45
N ILE A 245 13.00 -4.06 17.93
CA ILE A 245 13.41 -4.02 19.34
C ILE A 245 13.94 -2.61 19.63
N GLN A 246 13.11 -1.77 20.25
CA GLN A 246 13.47 -0.43 20.73
C GLN A 246 14.45 -0.54 21.90
N LYS A 247 15.69 -0.88 21.59
CA LYS A 247 16.91 -0.59 22.35
C LYS A 247 18.04 -1.22 21.57
N LEU A 248 18.97 -0.40 21.07
CA LEU A 248 20.39 -0.74 21.09
C LEU A 248 21.23 0.46 20.67
N SER A 249 22.26 0.73 21.48
CA SER A 249 23.44 1.46 21.05
C SER A 249 24.01 0.84 19.77
N ALA A 250 24.46 1.68 18.84
CA ALA A 250 25.09 1.25 17.60
C ALA A 250 26.18 0.21 17.89
N LYS A 251 25.97 -1.03 17.43
CA LYS A 251 27.03 -2.05 17.30
C LYS A 251 27.56 -2.03 15.86
N PRO A 252 28.81 -2.44 15.63
CA PRO A 252 29.59 -2.03 14.46
C PRO A 252 29.05 -2.59 13.15
N LEU A 253 29.07 -1.74 12.11
CA LEU A 253 28.84 -1.97 10.67
C LEU A 253 28.21 -3.33 10.30
N THR A 254 26.88 -3.35 10.13
CA THR A 254 26.19 -4.47 9.49
C THR A 254 26.36 -4.36 7.97
N ARG A 255 27.15 -5.26 7.37
CA ARG A 255 27.25 -5.41 5.92
C ARG A 255 26.39 -6.58 5.45
N PHE A 256 25.69 -6.42 4.34
CA PHE A 256 24.95 -7.49 3.69
C PHE A 256 25.87 -8.24 2.73
N THR A 257 25.98 -9.56 2.87
CA THR A 257 26.81 -10.37 1.97
C THR A 257 25.96 -11.23 1.05
N ARG A 258 26.25 -11.16 -0.26
CA ARG A 258 25.61 -12.02 -1.27
C ARG A 258 26.60 -12.46 -2.33
N SER A 259 26.39 -13.66 -2.87
CA SER A 259 27.21 -14.20 -3.96
C SER A 259 26.79 -13.63 -5.31
N VAL A 260 27.76 -13.29 -6.14
CA VAL A 260 27.53 -12.91 -7.53
C VAL A 260 27.21 -14.15 -8.35
N LYS A 261 26.09 -14.11 -9.09
CA LYS A 261 25.62 -15.21 -9.93
C LYS A 261 25.32 -14.70 -11.35
N THR A 262 24.86 -15.61 -12.20
CA THR A 262 24.28 -15.26 -13.49
C THR A 262 22.77 -15.23 -13.39
N HIS A 263 22.15 -14.24 -14.01
CA HIS A 263 20.70 -14.06 -13.98
C HIS A 263 20.19 -13.86 -15.41
N GLN A 264 19.08 -14.53 -15.73
CA GLN A 264 18.37 -14.32 -16.99
C GLN A 264 17.70 -12.94 -16.97
N TYR A 265 17.60 -12.30 -18.14
CA TYR A 265 16.89 -11.03 -18.28
C TYR A 265 16.03 -10.97 -19.56
N ASN A 266 15.01 -10.12 -19.52
CA ASN A 266 14.07 -9.82 -20.60
C ASN A 266 14.07 -8.32 -20.93
N ALA A 267 13.07 -7.83 -21.68
CA ALA A 267 12.96 -6.42 -22.04
C ALA A 267 12.82 -5.49 -20.82
N VAL A 268 12.09 -5.91 -19.78
CA VAL A 268 11.83 -5.14 -18.55
C VAL A 268 13.05 -5.11 -17.63
N THR A 269 13.71 -6.26 -17.47
CA THR A 269 14.87 -6.45 -16.60
C THR A 269 16.21 -6.21 -17.31
N LYS A 270 16.16 -5.59 -18.49
CA LYS A 270 17.33 -5.33 -19.33
C LYS A 270 18.40 -4.59 -18.52
N PRO A 271 19.64 -5.11 -18.48
CA PRO A 271 20.71 -4.50 -17.71
C PRO A 271 21.19 -3.18 -18.34
N PRO A 272 21.80 -2.28 -17.54
CA PRO A 272 22.35 -1.03 -18.04
C PRO A 272 23.47 -1.27 -19.06
N ALA A 273 23.69 -0.28 -19.93
CA ALA A 273 24.72 -0.33 -20.97
C ALA A 273 26.10 -0.62 -20.36
N GLY A 274 26.90 -1.45 -21.04
CA GLY A 274 28.23 -1.88 -20.55
C GLY A 274 28.21 -3.12 -19.66
N SER A 275 27.03 -3.60 -19.21
CA SER A 275 26.93 -4.86 -18.46
C SER A 275 27.38 -6.07 -19.27
N ILE A 276 28.07 -7.01 -18.62
CA ILE A 276 28.51 -8.25 -19.26
C ILE A 276 27.32 -9.18 -19.47
N THR A 277 26.94 -9.37 -20.74
CA THR A 277 25.85 -10.27 -21.12
C THR A 277 26.33 -11.36 -22.06
N ASN A 278 25.77 -12.56 -21.94
CA ASN A 278 25.99 -13.64 -22.91
C ASN A 278 24.76 -14.56 -23.01
N GLY A 279 24.58 -15.20 -24.16
CA GLY A 279 23.61 -16.28 -24.32
C GLY A 279 24.11 -17.54 -23.61
N MET A 280 23.39 -18.01 -22.60
CA MET A 280 23.64 -19.33 -21.99
C MET A 280 22.54 -20.30 -22.37
N ILE A 281 22.92 -21.56 -22.55
CA ILE A 281 21.96 -22.62 -22.90
C ILE A 281 21.23 -23.07 -21.63
N THR A 282 19.91 -23.06 -21.70
CA THR A 282 19.02 -23.56 -20.64
C THR A 282 18.09 -24.64 -21.17
N GLU A 283 17.70 -25.61 -20.32
CA GLU A 283 16.79 -26.70 -20.69
C GLU A 283 15.33 -26.34 -20.39
N LYS A 284 14.43 -26.49 -21.37
CA LYS A 284 12.96 -26.47 -21.16
C LYS A 284 12.38 -27.73 -21.79
N GLY A 285 12.08 -28.74 -20.97
CA GLY A 285 11.68 -30.08 -21.43
C GLY A 285 12.84 -30.84 -22.10
N LYS A 286 12.65 -31.32 -23.34
CA LYS A 286 13.70 -32.02 -24.13
C LYS A 286 14.53 -31.10 -25.04
N LYS A 287 14.26 -29.78 -25.07
CA LYS A 287 14.92 -28.82 -25.97
C LYS A 287 15.81 -27.85 -25.19
N GLN A 288 16.96 -27.52 -25.77
CA GLN A 288 17.94 -26.55 -25.27
C GLN A 288 17.84 -25.26 -26.09
N PHE A 289 17.75 -24.11 -25.42
CA PHE A 289 17.65 -22.79 -26.07
C PHE A 289 18.62 -21.78 -25.45
N PRO A 290 19.17 -20.84 -26.24
CA PRO A 290 19.97 -19.75 -25.71
C PRO A 290 19.09 -18.70 -25.03
N VAL A 291 19.45 -18.32 -23.81
CA VAL A 291 18.79 -17.24 -23.05
C VAL A 291 19.83 -16.19 -22.69
N SER A 292 19.48 -14.91 -22.83
CA SER A 292 20.35 -13.81 -22.46
C SER A 292 20.51 -13.75 -20.94
N ASN A 293 21.75 -13.81 -20.47
CA ASN A 293 22.09 -13.74 -19.06
C ASN A 293 23.05 -12.58 -18.81
N VAL A 294 23.04 -12.07 -17.57
CA VAL A 294 23.92 -11.02 -17.07
C VAL A 294 24.59 -11.47 -15.76
N GLN A 295 25.82 -11.04 -15.52
CA GLN A 295 26.49 -11.24 -14.24
C GLN A 295 26.09 -10.12 -13.28
N LYS A 296 25.38 -10.47 -12.21
CA LYS A 296 24.96 -9.51 -11.20
C LYS A 296 24.83 -10.18 -9.83
N CYS A 297 24.68 -9.34 -8.83
CA CYS A 297 24.18 -9.70 -7.51
C CYS A 297 22.93 -8.86 -7.25
N PHE A 298 21.93 -9.39 -6.55
CA PHE A 298 20.80 -8.58 -6.10
C PHE A 298 20.61 -8.71 -4.60
N PHE A 299 20.23 -7.60 -3.97
CA PHE A 299 19.97 -7.52 -2.53
C PHE A 299 18.52 -7.11 -2.33
N PRO A 300 17.67 -7.99 -1.77
CA PRO A 300 16.37 -7.56 -1.30
C PRO A 300 16.56 -6.72 -0.02
N VAL A 301 15.97 -5.53 0.01
CA VAL A 301 16.11 -4.55 1.08
C VAL A 301 14.71 -4.14 1.55
N PHE A 302 14.48 -4.28 2.85
CA PHE A 302 13.30 -3.75 3.51
C PHE A 302 13.60 -2.33 4.03
N ILE A 303 12.77 -1.35 3.70
CA ILE A 303 13.00 0.03 4.11
C ILE A 303 12.47 0.23 5.53
N GLU A 304 13.32 0.11 6.54
CA GLU A 304 12.88 0.10 7.93
C GLU A 304 12.40 1.44 8.44
N HIS A 305 11.31 1.45 9.20
CA HIS A 305 10.85 2.65 9.89
C HIS A 305 11.89 3.21 10.87
N ALA A 306 12.73 2.36 11.47
CA ALA A 306 13.76 2.79 12.40
C ALA A 306 14.89 3.61 11.75
N TRP A 307 15.11 3.46 10.43
CA TRP A 307 16.09 4.25 9.69
C TRP A 307 15.76 5.74 9.68
N GLN A 308 14.50 6.11 9.95
CA GLN A 308 14.10 7.49 10.20
C GLN A 308 14.91 8.14 11.33
N PHE A 309 15.23 7.39 12.38
CA PHE A 309 15.97 7.90 13.53
C PHE A 309 17.48 7.76 13.37
N GLN A 310 17.94 6.87 12.49
CA GLN A 310 19.37 6.65 12.22
C GLN A 310 19.92 7.66 11.20
N GLY A 311 19.12 8.02 10.18
CA GLY A 311 19.48 9.04 9.19
C GLY A 311 19.16 10.48 9.63
N ALA A 312 18.40 10.66 10.72
CA ALA A 312 18.10 11.98 11.25
C ALA A 312 19.28 12.57 12.04
N GLY A 313 19.83 13.69 11.58
CA GLY A 313 20.69 14.53 12.42
C GLY A 313 19.91 15.19 13.56
N PRO A 314 20.58 15.91 14.49
CA PRO A 314 19.94 16.53 15.66
C PRO A 314 18.80 17.50 15.36
N PHE A 315 18.68 17.94 14.09
CA PHE A 315 17.70 18.90 13.61
C PHE A 315 16.90 18.38 12.40
N ASP A 316 17.01 17.09 12.03
CA ASP A 316 16.19 16.47 10.98
C ASP A 316 15.03 15.69 11.64
N SER A 317 13.84 15.81 11.07
CA SER A 317 12.63 15.12 11.52
C SER A 317 12.61 13.61 11.21
N GLY A 318 13.60 13.12 10.43
CA GLY A 318 13.64 11.74 9.95
C GLY A 318 12.55 11.44 8.92
N SER A 319 11.95 12.48 8.33
CA SER A 319 10.81 12.36 7.41
C SER A 319 11.20 11.94 5.99
N LYS A 320 12.46 12.16 5.60
CA LYS A 320 13.04 11.80 4.30
C LYS A 320 14.44 11.22 4.47
N LEU A 321 14.81 10.30 3.61
CA LEU A 321 16.07 9.57 3.61
C LEU A 321 16.52 9.38 2.16
N SER A 322 17.82 9.44 1.89
CA SER A 322 18.38 9.22 0.56
C SER A 322 19.43 8.14 0.66
N ILE A 323 19.08 6.92 0.25
CA ILE A 323 19.91 5.74 0.49
C ILE A 323 20.83 5.51 -0.70
N ASN A 324 22.14 5.52 -0.46
CA ASN A 324 23.13 5.08 -1.43
C ASN A 324 23.89 3.83 -0.92
N PRO A 325 24.21 2.86 -1.79
CA PRO A 325 24.98 1.68 -1.41
C PRO A 325 26.49 1.91 -1.54
N ILE A 326 27.24 1.26 -0.66
CA ILE A 326 28.69 1.13 -0.70
C ILE A 326 29.02 -0.35 -0.87
N VAL A 327 29.83 -0.69 -1.86
CA VAL A 327 30.23 -2.08 -2.15
C VAL A 327 31.65 -2.33 -1.65
N TYR A 328 31.86 -3.44 -0.94
CA TYR A 328 33.16 -3.91 -0.49
C TYR A 328 33.51 -5.25 -1.11
N HIS A 329 34.74 -5.36 -1.62
CA HIS A 329 35.30 -6.62 -2.10
C HIS A 329 36.83 -6.53 -2.18
N SER A 330 37.53 -7.52 -1.63
CA SER A 330 39.00 -7.51 -1.48
C SER A 330 39.82 -7.45 -2.76
N LYS A 331 39.21 -7.78 -3.92
CA LYS A 331 39.87 -7.79 -5.24
C LYS A 331 39.52 -6.60 -6.14
N ILE A 332 38.72 -5.66 -5.65
CA ILE A 332 38.41 -4.42 -6.36
C ILE A 332 39.46 -3.37 -5.98
N GLU A 333 39.76 -2.45 -6.90
CA GLU A 333 40.61 -1.27 -6.62
C GLU A 333 40.07 -0.51 -5.39
N ASP A 334 40.95 -0.14 -4.47
CA ASP A 334 40.63 0.45 -3.15
C ASP A 334 39.74 -0.39 -2.21
N GLN A 335 39.41 -1.63 -2.58
CA GLN A 335 38.59 -2.59 -1.83
C GLN A 335 37.16 -2.11 -1.47
N LYS A 336 36.79 -0.91 -1.94
CA LYS A 336 35.55 -0.20 -1.64
C LYS A 336 35.15 0.65 -2.85
N ILE A 337 33.87 0.62 -3.23
CA ILE A 337 33.28 1.51 -4.23
C ILE A 337 32.03 2.16 -3.63
N ASP A 338 32.01 3.50 -3.62
CA ASP A 338 30.83 4.29 -3.27
C ASP A 338 29.96 4.50 -4.51
N LEU A 339 28.69 4.08 -4.46
CA LEU A 339 27.75 4.22 -5.58
C LEU A 339 26.86 5.45 -5.38
N ASP A 340 27.50 6.63 -5.30
CA ASP A 340 26.82 7.90 -5.02
C ASP A 340 25.81 8.31 -6.10
N ASP A 341 25.96 7.79 -7.33
CA ASP A 341 25.01 8.00 -8.43
C ASP A 341 23.75 7.10 -8.34
N CYS A 342 23.72 6.13 -7.42
CA CYS A 342 22.62 5.16 -7.25
C CYS A 342 21.82 5.45 -5.97
N VAL A 343 21.07 6.55 -5.97
CA VAL A 343 20.30 7.02 -4.80
C VAL A 343 18.84 6.58 -4.85
N LEU A 344 18.40 5.91 -3.79
CA LEU A 344 16.99 5.63 -3.53
C LEU A 344 16.40 6.72 -2.63
N LYS A 345 15.36 7.40 -3.11
CA LYS A 345 14.65 8.40 -2.32
C LYS A 345 13.55 7.75 -1.51
N VAL A 346 13.57 7.96 -0.21
CA VAL A 346 12.61 7.41 0.74
C VAL A 346 11.98 8.53 1.55
N SER A 347 10.68 8.49 1.75
CA SER A 347 9.99 9.41 2.67
C SER A 347 8.85 8.73 3.42
N ARG A 348 8.30 9.38 4.44
CA ARG A 348 7.08 8.88 5.12
C ARG A 348 5.87 8.71 4.20
N ASN A 349 5.87 9.36 3.04
CA ASN A 349 4.72 9.48 2.13
C ASN A 349 5.05 9.02 0.72
N GLY A 350 6.20 8.38 0.54
CA GLY A 350 6.53 7.78 -0.74
C GLY A 350 5.58 6.63 -1.07
N ILE A 351 5.69 6.10 -2.27
CA ILE A 351 4.89 4.97 -2.71
C ILE A 351 5.29 3.73 -1.92
N LEU A 352 4.32 3.08 -1.28
CA LEU A 352 4.56 1.80 -0.60
C LEU A 352 4.73 0.69 -1.64
N MET A 353 5.95 0.18 -1.79
CA MET A 353 6.24 -0.96 -2.65
C MET A 353 6.02 -2.25 -1.86
N GLN A 354 5.03 -3.04 -2.28
CA GLN A 354 4.65 -4.27 -1.61
C GLN A 354 5.78 -5.32 -1.69
N GLY A 355 5.96 -6.11 -0.63
CA GLY A 355 6.82 -7.29 -0.67
C GLY A 355 6.80 -8.11 0.61
N GLU A 356 7.48 -9.25 0.57
CA GLU A 356 7.40 -10.30 1.60
C GLU A 356 8.33 -10.05 2.80
N LEU A 357 9.23 -9.07 2.73
CA LEU A 357 10.16 -8.79 3.82
C LEU A 357 9.49 -8.00 4.95
N THR A 358 9.73 -8.41 6.19
CA THR A 358 9.28 -7.69 7.39
C THR A 358 10.43 -7.04 8.17
N GLY A 359 11.67 -7.13 7.66
CA GLY A 359 12.88 -6.65 8.31
C GLY A 359 14.14 -7.07 7.55
N ASN A 360 15.27 -6.40 7.79
CA ASN A 360 16.56 -6.73 7.18
C ASN A 360 17.37 -7.69 8.07
N ASN A 361 16.87 -8.89 8.32
CA ASN A 361 17.67 -9.84 9.10
C ASN A 361 18.93 -10.21 8.29
N PRO A 362 20.16 -10.10 8.84
CA PRO A 362 21.37 -10.50 8.13
C PRO A 362 21.44 -12.03 8.07
N LEU A 363 20.61 -12.66 7.23
CA LEU A 363 20.52 -14.11 7.17
C LEU A 363 21.54 -14.72 6.21
N VAL A 364 22.15 -15.76 6.79
CA VAL A 364 23.12 -16.75 6.36
C VAL A 364 22.73 -17.43 5.04
N LEU A 365 23.77 -17.69 4.23
CA LEU A 365 23.80 -18.48 2.99
C LEU A 365 22.94 -19.76 3.05
N GLY A 366 21.70 -19.76 2.53
CA GLY A 366 20.93 -21.01 2.52
C GLY A 366 19.57 -21.13 1.83
N GLU A 367 18.88 -20.07 1.40
CA GLU A 367 17.52 -20.23 0.85
C GLU A 367 17.45 -20.07 -0.68
N ASP A 368 16.72 -20.98 -1.32
CA ASP A 368 16.50 -21.02 -2.76
C ASP A 368 15.60 -19.85 -3.21
N GLU A 369 16.11 -19.07 -4.16
CA GLU A 369 15.41 -17.95 -4.79
C GLU A 369 14.31 -18.48 -5.73
N LYS A 370 13.05 -18.09 -5.49
CA LYS A 370 11.95 -18.29 -6.45
C LYS A 370 12.28 -17.50 -7.72
N THR A 371 12.60 -18.22 -8.80
CA THR A 371 12.85 -17.64 -10.13
C THR A 371 11.57 -17.64 -10.94
N GLY A 372 11.13 -16.46 -11.36
CA GLY A 372 10.02 -16.29 -12.29
C GLY A 372 9.47 -14.87 -12.24
N ALA A 373 9.97 -13.98 -13.10
CA ALA A 373 9.23 -12.76 -13.43
C ALA A 373 7.99 -13.19 -14.24
N PRO A 374 6.76 -12.84 -13.83
CA PRO A 374 5.56 -13.12 -14.62
C PRO A 374 5.62 -12.43 -15.99
N GLU A 375 5.03 -13.08 -16.99
CA GLU A 375 4.95 -12.60 -18.38
C GLU A 375 4.16 -11.29 -18.48
N ASP A 376 4.63 -10.37 -19.33
CA ASP A 376 4.03 -9.07 -19.61
C ASP A 376 2.62 -9.21 -20.22
N GLN A 377 1.60 -9.17 -19.37
CA GLN A 377 0.33 -8.55 -19.71
C GLN A 377 0.27 -7.17 -19.06
N LYS A 378 -0.20 -6.16 -19.78
CA LYS A 378 -0.49 -4.83 -19.22
C LYS A 378 -1.54 -5.02 -18.12
N LYS A 379 -1.09 -5.02 -16.85
CA LYS A 379 -1.95 -5.22 -15.69
C LYS A 379 -2.95 -4.07 -15.60
N ILE A 380 -4.12 -4.38 -15.06
CA ILE A 380 -5.21 -3.42 -14.91
C ILE A 380 -4.91 -2.54 -13.70
N ASP A 381 -5.03 -1.23 -13.83
CA ASP A 381 -4.95 -0.28 -12.71
C ASP A 381 -6.37 0.03 -12.21
N PHE A 382 -6.56 0.35 -10.95
CA PHE A 382 -7.87 0.69 -10.39
C PHE A 382 -7.83 2.07 -9.74
N THR A 383 -8.97 2.75 -9.74
CA THR A 383 -9.19 3.92 -8.88
C THR A 383 -10.51 3.77 -8.14
N PHE A 384 -10.48 3.98 -6.83
CA PHE A 384 -11.63 3.86 -5.96
C PHE A 384 -11.84 5.15 -5.17
N GLY A 385 -13.00 5.79 -5.34
CA GLY A 385 -13.50 6.80 -4.42
C GLY A 385 -14.33 6.13 -3.32
N VAL A 386 -13.92 6.26 -2.05
CA VAL A 386 -14.61 5.66 -0.89
C VAL A 386 -15.20 6.77 -0.03
N PHE A 387 -16.50 6.73 0.22
CA PHE A 387 -17.26 7.79 0.87
C PHE A 387 -18.02 7.24 2.07
N ILE A 388 -17.66 7.67 3.28
CA ILE A 388 -18.26 7.18 4.53
C ILE A 388 -18.99 8.31 5.24
N ASP A 389 -20.31 8.20 5.35
CA ASP A 389 -21.15 9.27 5.90
C ASP A 389 -21.09 9.36 7.44
N GLY A 390 -21.55 10.50 7.97
CA GLY A 390 -21.69 10.76 9.39
C GLY A 390 -22.80 9.98 10.06
N THR A 391 -22.79 9.90 11.39
CA THR A 391 -23.81 9.14 12.13
C THR A 391 -25.20 9.67 11.89
N LEU A 392 -26.16 8.76 11.75
CA LEU A 392 -27.56 9.08 11.42
C LEU A 392 -27.69 9.77 10.06
N ASN A 393 -26.66 9.80 9.21
CA ASN A 393 -26.82 10.23 7.83
C ASN A 393 -26.94 9.03 6.89
N ASN A 394 -27.94 9.12 6.02
CA ASN A 394 -28.14 8.16 4.97
C ASN A 394 -28.62 8.89 3.70
N MET A 395 -27.71 9.04 2.73
CA MET A 395 -27.99 9.63 1.42
C MET A 395 -29.26 9.08 0.78
N TYR A 396 -29.49 7.77 0.90
CA TYR A 396 -30.63 7.10 0.29
C TYR A 396 -31.97 7.53 0.90
N ASN A 397 -32.00 7.70 2.23
CA ASN A 397 -33.19 8.19 2.95
C ASN A 397 -33.51 9.62 2.53
N THR A 398 -32.48 10.47 2.44
CA THR A 398 -32.65 11.85 1.97
C THR A 398 -33.16 11.91 0.52
N ILE A 399 -32.61 11.08 -0.39
CA ILE A 399 -33.07 11.04 -1.79
C ILE A 399 -34.52 10.59 -1.88
N ALA A 400 -34.89 9.54 -1.15
CA ALA A 400 -36.26 9.03 -1.12
C ALA A 400 -37.24 10.10 -0.59
N ARG A 401 -36.89 10.77 0.52
CA ARG A 401 -37.69 11.86 1.10
C ARG A 401 -37.88 13.00 0.11
N LYS A 402 -36.79 13.53 -0.44
CA LYS A 402 -36.84 14.69 -1.36
C LYS A 402 -37.65 14.37 -2.61
N THR A 403 -37.48 13.18 -3.18
CA THR A 403 -38.25 12.74 -4.35
C THR A 403 -39.76 12.71 -4.06
N TRP A 404 -40.15 12.23 -2.88
CA TRP A 404 -41.55 12.22 -2.47
C TRP A 404 -42.10 13.63 -2.19
N GLU A 405 -41.32 14.49 -1.52
CA GLU A 405 -41.68 15.89 -1.28
C GLU A 405 -41.92 16.64 -2.60
N GLU A 406 -41.02 16.47 -3.58
CA GLU A 406 -41.16 17.05 -4.93
C GLU A 406 -42.43 16.56 -5.63
N ASP A 407 -42.77 15.27 -5.53
CA ASP A 407 -44.01 14.72 -6.08
C ASP A 407 -45.25 15.33 -5.40
N GLN A 408 -45.24 15.52 -4.08
CA GLN A 408 -46.35 16.18 -3.37
C GLN A 408 -46.51 17.64 -3.80
N ILE A 409 -45.40 18.38 -3.91
CA ILE A 409 -45.40 19.79 -4.37
C ILE A 409 -45.99 19.87 -5.79
N ARG A 410 -45.55 18.99 -6.70
CA ARG A 410 -46.05 18.92 -8.08
C ARG A 410 -47.54 18.57 -8.13
N LYS A 411 -48.01 17.66 -7.25
CA LYS A 411 -49.43 17.28 -7.13
C LYS A 411 -50.32 18.39 -6.56
N LYS A 412 -49.79 19.30 -5.75
CA LYS A 412 -50.53 20.48 -5.24
C LYS A 412 -50.75 21.56 -6.32
N HIS A 413 -50.01 21.49 -7.43
CA HIS A 413 -50.09 22.46 -8.53
C HIS A 413 -50.34 21.79 -9.89
N PRO A 414 -51.39 20.95 -10.05
CA PRO A 414 -51.58 20.15 -11.24
C PRO A 414 -51.81 20.97 -12.52
N GLU A 415 -52.37 22.17 -12.38
CA GLU A 415 -52.67 23.13 -13.46
C GLU A 415 -51.46 23.91 -13.99
N LEU A 416 -50.32 23.91 -13.29
CA LEU A 416 -49.14 24.68 -13.71
C LEU A 416 -48.36 24.00 -14.85
N SER A 417 -47.63 24.82 -15.60
CA SER A 417 -46.66 24.37 -16.60
C SER A 417 -45.57 23.50 -15.94
N ASN A 418 -44.90 22.64 -16.70
CA ASN A 418 -43.81 21.83 -16.16
C ASN A 418 -42.64 22.69 -15.65
N GLU A 419 -42.37 23.84 -16.28
CA GLU A 419 -41.34 24.78 -15.85
C GLU A 419 -41.70 25.45 -14.53
N ASP A 420 -42.96 25.86 -14.35
CA ASP A 420 -43.38 26.48 -13.09
C ASP A 420 -43.46 25.44 -11.96
N LYS A 421 -43.94 24.22 -12.24
CA LYS A 421 -43.86 23.08 -11.30
C LYS A 421 -42.43 22.83 -10.83
N GLN A 422 -41.45 22.95 -11.73
CA GLN A 422 -40.05 22.82 -11.39
C GLN A 422 -39.57 23.96 -10.47
N LYS A 423 -39.97 25.21 -10.71
CA LYS A 423 -39.66 26.34 -9.80
C LYS A 423 -40.23 26.15 -8.40
N TYR A 424 -41.44 25.61 -8.28
CA TYR A 424 -42.04 25.29 -6.97
C TYR A 424 -41.30 24.13 -6.28
N ALA A 425 -40.91 23.10 -7.03
CA ALA A 425 -40.09 21.99 -6.53
C ALA A 425 -38.66 22.41 -6.15
N GLU A 426 -38.16 23.54 -6.65
CA GLU A 426 -36.86 24.09 -6.27
C GLU A 426 -36.94 25.07 -5.10
N ASN A 427 -38.15 25.42 -4.63
CA ASN A 427 -38.36 26.38 -3.55
C ASN A 427 -38.29 25.70 -2.17
N PRO A 428 -37.29 26.01 -1.33
CA PRO A 428 -37.16 25.40 0.00
C PRO A 428 -38.39 25.59 0.90
N GLU A 429 -39.13 26.69 0.75
CA GLU A 429 -40.33 26.94 1.56
C GLU A 429 -41.45 25.94 1.27
N GLU A 430 -41.56 25.44 0.04
CA GLU A 430 -42.58 24.44 -0.30
C GLU A 430 -42.22 23.07 0.29
N HIS A 431 -40.94 22.71 0.30
CA HIS A 431 -40.45 21.50 0.97
C HIS A 431 -40.78 21.50 2.46
N LEU A 432 -40.60 22.63 3.15
CA LEU A 432 -40.93 22.74 4.58
C LEU A 432 -42.42 22.53 4.88
N LYS A 433 -43.32 22.73 3.91
CA LYS A 433 -44.78 22.52 4.08
C LYS A 433 -45.20 21.07 3.86
N VAL A 434 -44.41 20.28 3.14
CA VAL A 434 -44.72 18.89 2.80
C VAL A 434 -43.76 17.88 3.44
N ALA A 435 -42.82 18.32 4.28
CA ALA A 435 -41.78 17.47 4.84
C ALA A 435 -42.34 16.28 5.63
N ALA A 436 -41.86 15.07 5.28
CA ALA A 436 -42.13 13.85 6.03
C ALA A 436 -41.06 13.63 7.12
N SER A 437 -41.50 13.25 8.31
CA SER A 437 -40.65 12.96 9.48
C SER A 437 -40.32 11.48 9.65
N SER A 438 -41.03 10.61 8.91
CA SER A 438 -40.75 9.18 8.86
C SER A 438 -41.25 8.56 7.55
N GLN A 439 -40.71 7.39 7.21
CA GLN A 439 -41.08 6.59 6.05
C GLN A 439 -42.57 6.22 6.02
N ASP A 440 -43.19 5.98 7.19
CA ASP A 440 -44.60 5.56 7.30
C ASP A 440 -45.60 6.63 6.84
N GLN A 441 -45.15 7.90 6.76
CA GLN A 441 -45.94 9.04 6.29
C GLN A 441 -45.94 9.17 4.76
N ILE A 442 -44.98 8.53 4.07
CA ILE A 442 -44.90 8.51 2.60
C ILE A 442 -46.15 7.79 2.05
N GLY A 443 -47.02 8.54 1.38
CA GLY A 443 -48.18 8.00 0.65
C GLY A 443 -49.51 7.91 1.42
N LYS A 444 -49.60 8.39 2.67
CA LYS A 444 -50.85 8.33 3.48
C LYS A 444 -51.47 9.70 3.83
N GLU A 445 -50.70 10.78 3.86
CA GLU A 445 -51.19 12.11 4.26
C GLU A 445 -50.84 13.18 3.20
N SER A 446 -51.80 14.09 2.92
CA SER A 446 -51.65 15.15 1.91
C SER A 446 -51.02 16.45 2.44
N GLU A 447 -51.00 16.64 3.76
CA GLU A 447 -50.38 17.76 4.46
C GLU A 447 -49.85 17.32 5.83
N SER A 448 -48.59 17.65 6.15
CA SER A 448 -47.99 17.34 7.45
C SER A 448 -48.71 18.11 8.55
N LYS A 449 -49.18 17.39 9.58
CA LYS A 449 -49.75 17.96 10.80
C LYS A 449 -48.78 17.98 11.99
N TYR A 450 -47.45 17.87 11.86
CA TYR A 450 -46.59 17.91 13.07
C TYR A 450 -45.14 18.38 12.92
N LYS A 451 -44.64 18.92 14.04
CA LYS A 451 -43.27 19.31 14.38
C LYS A 451 -42.35 18.08 14.48
N TYR A 452 -41.16 18.17 13.88
CA TYR A 452 -40.01 17.27 14.04
C TYR A 452 -39.90 16.73 15.47
N LYS A 453 -39.96 15.41 15.64
CA LYS A 453 -40.09 14.78 16.97
C LYS A 453 -39.05 13.70 17.26
N GLU A 454 -38.28 13.23 16.27
CA GLU A 454 -37.35 12.11 16.44
C GLU A 454 -36.00 12.39 15.77
N GLU A 455 -34.89 12.25 16.50
CA GLU A 455 -33.52 12.33 15.96
C GLU A 455 -33.24 11.09 15.09
N ASN A 456 -33.75 11.07 13.85
CA ASN A 456 -33.59 9.97 12.92
C ASN A 456 -32.95 10.40 11.59
N SER A 457 -32.49 9.43 10.80
CA SER A 457 -31.72 9.71 9.58
C SER A 457 -32.53 10.27 8.41
N PHE A 458 -33.86 10.15 8.48
CA PHE A 458 -34.78 10.51 7.43
C PHE A 458 -35.00 12.03 7.33
N GLU A 459 -34.92 12.73 8.46
CA GLU A 459 -35.11 14.18 8.53
C GLU A 459 -33.90 15.00 8.06
N ASN A 460 -32.76 14.36 7.78
CA ASN A 460 -31.51 15.02 7.41
C ASN A 460 -31.45 15.36 5.90
N ASP A 461 -30.67 16.38 5.55
CA ASP A 461 -30.22 16.63 4.17
C ASP A 461 -28.93 15.83 3.86
N LEU A 462 -28.46 15.90 2.62
CA LEU A 462 -27.23 15.27 2.17
C LEU A 462 -26.02 15.89 2.88
N SER A 463 -25.11 15.02 3.30
CA SER A 463 -23.79 15.44 3.77
C SER A 463 -22.86 15.75 2.61
N ASN A 464 -21.78 16.45 2.90
CA ASN A 464 -20.76 16.76 1.90
C ASN A 464 -20.12 15.51 1.27
N PRO A 465 -19.74 14.44 2.02
CA PRO A 465 -19.30 13.19 1.41
C PRO A 465 -20.34 12.56 0.45
N ALA A 466 -21.63 12.59 0.79
CA ALA A 466 -22.68 12.08 -0.10
C ALA A 466 -22.81 12.90 -1.39
N ILE A 467 -22.68 14.23 -1.29
CA ILE A 467 -22.69 15.14 -2.46
C ILE A 467 -21.49 14.87 -3.36
N ILE A 468 -20.30 14.67 -2.79
CA ILE A 468 -19.08 14.35 -3.56
C ILE A 468 -19.24 12.97 -4.22
N PHE A 469 -19.76 11.95 -3.52
CA PHE A 469 -20.03 10.63 -4.09
C PHE A 469 -20.92 10.71 -5.34
N LYS A 470 -22.02 11.48 -5.29
CA LYS A 470 -22.92 11.67 -6.44
C LYS A 470 -22.21 12.28 -7.65
N ASN A 471 -21.18 13.09 -7.41
CA ASN A 471 -20.44 13.82 -8.43
C ASN A 471 -19.04 13.22 -8.71
N TYR A 472 -18.69 12.08 -8.12
CA TYR A 472 -17.47 11.37 -8.44
C TYR A 472 -17.64 10.65 -9.78
N LEU A 473 -16.72 10.92 -10.72
CA LEU A 473 -16.76 10.34 -12.06
C LEU A 473 -16.49 8.84 -11.97
N ASP A 474 -17.47 8.05 -12.38
CA ASP A 474 -17.37 6.61 -12.51
C ASP A 474 -16.98 6.28 -13.96
N ASP A 475 -16.01 5.39 -14.13
CA ASP A 475 -15.61 4.83 -15.42
C ASP A 475 -15.37 3.32 -15.27
N SER A 476 -16.36 2.64 -14.70
CA SER A 476 -16.38 1.19 -14.48
C SER A 476 -16.29 0.37 -15.76
N THR A 477 -16.56 0.96 -16.93
CA THR A 477 -16.50 0.29 -18.24
C THR A 477 -15.10 0.23 -18.84
N ASN A 478 -14.16 1.02 -18.31
CA ASN A 478 -12.78 1.04 -18.77
C ASN A 478 -12.07 -0.27 -18.40
N LYS A 479 -11.64 -1.01 -19.43
CA LYS A 479 -11.04 -2.34 -19.25
C LYS A 479 -9.59 -2.31 -18.75
N THR A 480 -8.94 -1.14 -18.75
CA THR A 480 -7.52 -1.01 -18.38
C THR A 480 -7.30 -0.18 -17.13
N HIS A 481 -8.22 0.75 -16.83
CA HIS A 481 -8.18 1.60 -15.66
C HIS A 481 -9.59 1.93 -15.17
N PRO A 482 -10.36 0.95 -14.68
CA PRO A 482 -11.68 1.21 -14.14
C PRO A 482 -11.64 2.16 -12.94
N VAL A 483 -12.58 3.09 -12.91
CA VAL A 483 -12.81 4.02 -11.80
C VAL A 483 -14.14 3.67 -11.15
N TYR A 484 -14.11 3.31 -9.87
CA TYR A 484 -15.29 2.96 -9.08
C TYR A 484 -15.50 3.96 -7.94
N LYS A 485 -16.75 4.08 -7.52
CA LYS A 485 -17.14 4.79 -6.30
C LYS A 485 -17.88 3.86 -5.35
N ILE A 486 -17.59 3.97 -4.06
CA ILE A 486 -18.16 3.17 -2.98
C ILE A 486 -18.71 4.13 -1.95
N TYR A 487 -20.01 4.01 -1.66
CA TYR A 487 -20.66 4.76 -0.59
C TYR A 487 -21.05 3.80 0.53
N THR A 488 -20.79 4.23 1.76
CA THR A 488 -21.26 3.56 2.98
C THR A 488 -22.01 4.57 3.84
N GLU A 489 -23.17 4.14 4.33
CA GLU A 489 -24.05 4.94 5.17
C GLU A 489 -23.42 5.22 6.54
N GLY A 490 -23.99 6.19 7.23
CA GLY A 490 -23.63 6.56 8.57
C GLY A 490 -23.70 5.41 9.58
N MET A 491 -22.92 5.54 10.65
CA MET A 491 -23.11 4.69 11.83
C MET A 491 -24.54 4.90 12.38
N GLY A 492 -25.19 3.83 12.84
CA GLY A 492 -26.54 3.88 13.40
C GLY A 492 -27.68 4.09 12.40
N THR A 493 -27.44 3.88 11.10
CA THR A 493 -28.49 3.83 10.07
C THR A 493 -28.52 2.47 9.41
N ASN A 494 -29.65 2.13 8.79
CA ASN A 494 -29.74 0.86 8.07
C ASN A 494 -28.88 0.82 6.81
N THR A 495 -28.42 -0.39 6.50
CA THR A 495 -27.67 -0.73 5.29
C THR A 495 -28.67 -1.19 4.24
N LEU A 496 -28.47 -0.80 2.99
CA LEU A 496 -29.24 -1.40 1.90
C LEU A 496 -28.99 -2.90 1.83
N ASN A 497 -30.05 -3.68 1.56
CA ASN A 497 -29.91 -5.11 1.31
C ASN A 497 -29.06 -5.33 0.04
N ASP A 498 -27.82 -5.80 0.24
CA ASP A 498 -26.80 -6.01 -0.80
C ASP A 498 -27.08 -7.26 -1.68
N ASP A 499 -28.21 -7.97 -1.48
CA ASP A 499 -28.58 -9.19 -2.22
C ASP A 499 -29.13 -8.92 -3.64
N ASP A 500 -29.41 -7.66 -4.00
CA ASP A 500 -29.91 -7.30 -5.32
C ASP A 500 -28.77 -6.88 -6.26
N HIS A 501 -28.29 -7.84 -7.07
CA HIS A 501 -27.18 -7.68 -8.02
C HIS A 501 -27.40 -6.62 -9.12
N ASN A 502 -28.54 -5.91 -9.14
CA ASN A 502 -28.96 -4.95 -10.16
C ASN A 502 -29.14 -3.50 -9.66
N ALA A 503 -28.78 -3.16 -8.42
CA ALA A 503 -28.88 -1.78 -7.96
C ALA A 503 -27.76 -0.90 -8.55
N ASP A 504 -27.98 -0.42 -9.78
CA ASP A 504 -27.23 0.71 -10.32
C ASP A 504 -27.42 1.91 -9.38
N THR A 505 -26.30 2.46 -8.93
CA THR A 505 -26.23 3.44 -7.85
C THR A 505 -27.04 4.70 -8.19
N GLY A 506 -28.23 4.86 -7.60
CA GLY A 506 -28.95 6.13 -7.70
C GLY A 506 -30.47 6.08 -7.50
N VAL A 507 -31.12 4.92 -7.65
CA VAL A 507 -32.55 4.78 -7.39
C VAL A 507 -32.79 3.51 -6.61
N LEU A 508 -33.14 3.64 -5.34
CA LEU A 508 -33.66 2.51 -4.59
C LEU A 508 -35.16 2.37 -4.81
N PRO A 509 -35.64 1.15 -5.05
CA PRO A 509 -37.04 0.85 -4.81
C PRO A 509 -37.33 1.09 -3.32
N LEU A 510 -38.35 1.90 -3.01
CA LEU A 510 -38.86 2.13 -1.64
C LEU A 510 -39.21 0.81 -0.91
N GLU A 511 -39.38 -0.27 -1.67
CA GLU A 511 -39.73 -1.63 -1.27
C GLU A 511 -38.58 -2.38 -0.58
N ASN A 512 -37.32 -1.96 -0.78
CA ASN A 512 -36.12 -2.63 -0.24
C ASN A 512 -35.60 -2.00 1.06
N TYR A 513 -36.40 -1.15 1.73
CA TYR A 513 -36.00 -0.46 2.96
C TYR A 513 -36.44 -1.22 4.22
N GLU A 514 -35.50 -1.56 5.10
CA GLU A 514 -35.77 -2.00 6.47
C GLU A 514 -35.66 -0.81 7.45
N LYS A 515 -36.44 -0.80 8.53
CA LYS A 515 -36.54 0.30 9.52
C LYS A 515 -35.26 0.47 10.36
N ASP A 516 -34.76 1.71 10.53
CA ASP A 516 -33.55 2.06 11.31
C ASP A 516 -33.43 1.21 12.60
N ASP A 517 -32.27 0.55 12.78
CA ASP A 517 -31.91 -0.30 13.93
C ASP A 517 -31.81 0.52 15.25
N LEU A 518 -32.94 1.03 15.72
CA LEU A 518 -33.08 1.80 16.96
C LEU A 518 -33.25 0.90 18.21
N MET A 519 -33.21 -0.42 18.06
CA MET A 519 -33.70 -1.40 19.07
C MET A 519 -32.69 -2.45 19.56
N GLU A 520 -31.38 -2.18 19.52
CA GLU A 520 -30.41 -2.86 20.41
C GLU A 520 -29.67 -1.82 21.27
N GLY A 521 -30.18 -1.56 22.49
CA GLY A 521 -29.49 -0.69 23.45
C GLY A 521 -28.30 -1.39 24.15
N PRO A 522 -27.57 -0.71 25.07
CA PRO A 522 -27.24 0.70 25.16
C PRO A 522 -25.77 0.90 24.73
N GLY A 523 -25.53 1.53 23.58
CA GLY A 523 -24.18 1.82 23.12
C GLY A 523 -24.16 2.11 21.63
N PHE A 524 -24.47 3.36 21.25
CA PHE A 524 -24.20 3.88 19.91
C PHE A 524 -22.73 3.60 19.54
N GLY A 525 -22.45 2.45 18.92
CA GLY A 525 -21.09 2.00 18.59
C GLY A 525 -20.76 0.50 18.78
N GLN A 526 -21.65 -0.35 19.31
CA GLN A 526 -21.44 -1.82 19.32
C GLN A 526 -22.44 -2.54 18.41
N GLY A 527 -21.97 -3.58 17.70
CA GLY A 527 -22.76 -4.36 16.74
C GLY A 527 -22.66 -3.86 15.30
N LYS A 528 -23.41 -4.48 14.38
CA LYS A 528 -23.35 -4.42 12.89
C LYS A 528 -23.38 -3.01 12.24
N ALA A 529 -23.53 -1.94 13.03
CA ALA A 529 -23.60 -0.55 12.59
C ALA A 529 -22.45 0.32 13.16
N GLY A 530 -21.36 -0.30 13.61
CA GLY A 530 -20.16 0.36 14.16
C GLY A 530 -19.12 0.78 13.11
N ILE A 531 -18.08 1.50 13.53
CA ILE A 531 -16.98 1.98 12.67
C ILE A 531 -16.31 0.81 11.92
N LEU A 532 -15.94 -0.26 12.65
CA LEU A 532 -15.22 -1.40 12.08
C LEU A 532 -16.05 -2.15 11.03
N ASP A 533 -17.37 -2.30 11.23
CA ASP A 533 -18.24 -2.96 10.26
C ASP A 533 -18.42 -2.12 8.99
N ARG A 534 -18.54 -0.78 9.10
CA ARG A 534 -18.57 0.11 7.93
C ARG A 534 -17.27 0.04 7.14
N VAL A 535 -16.14 -0.04 7.83
CA VAL A 535 -14.83 -0.23 7.21
C VAL A 535 -14.75 -1.60 6.53
N GLU A 536 -15.17 -2.69 7.18
CA GLU A 536 -15.20 -4.02 6.57
C GLU A 536 -16.06 -4.02 5.31
N ARG A 537 -17.25 -3.41 5.35
CA ARG A 537 -18.13 -3.28 4.17
C ARG A 537 -17.45 -2.55 3.02
N ALA A 538 -16.83 -1.39 3.27
CA ALA A 538 -16.12 -0.64 2.24
C ALA A 538 -14.98 -1.46 1.62
N VAL A 539 -14.20 -2.15 2.46
CA VAL A 539 -13.10 -3.04 2.00
C VAL A 539 -13.65 -4.22 1.20
N LYS A 540 -14.76 -4.81 1.62
CA LYS A 540 -15.41 -5.91 0.92
C LYS A 540 -15.93 -5.49 -0.45
N LEU A 541 -16.63 -4.35 -0.56
CA LEU A 541 -17.12 -3.83 -1.84
C LEU A 541 -15.96 -3.52 -2.80
N MET A 542 -14.86 -2.98 -2.29
CA MET A 542 -13.63 -2.77 -3.07
C MET A 542 -13.05 -4.09 -3.56
N ALA A 543 -12.92 -5.09 -2.67
CA ALA A 543 -12.42 -6.41 -3.05
C ALA A 543 -13.32 -7.09 -4.08
N ASP A 544 -14.64 -7.06 -3.91
CA ASP A 544 -15.61 -7.67 -4.81
C ASP A 544 -15.52 -7.07 -6.22
N LYS A 545 -15.32 -5.74 -6.34
CA LYS A 545 -15.08 -5.06 -7.63
C LYS A 545 -13.77 -5.50 -8.30
N ILE A 546 -12.69 -5.68 -7.53
CA ILE A 546 -11.41 -6.20 -8.05
C ILE A 546 -11.57 -7.66 -8.52
N VAL A 547 -12.25 -8.48 -7.72
CA VAL A 547 -12.48 -9.91 -8.00
C VAL A 547 -13.35 -10.10 -9.24
N ALA A 548 -14.36 -9.25 -9.44
CA ALA A 548 -15.28 -9.31 -10.58
C ALA A 548 -14.57 -9.15 -11.94
N ILE A 549 -13.41 -8.48 -11.98
CA ILE A 549 -12.61 -8.32 -13.20
C ILE A 549 -11.94 -9.63 -13.63
N GLY A 550 -11.76 -10.59 -12.70
CA GLY A 550 -11.27 -11.93 -13.00
C GLY A 550 -9.77 -12.03 -13.32
N GLN A 551 -8.99 -10.97 -13.07
CA GLN A 551 -7.53 -10.98 -13.20
C GLN A 551 -6.86 -11.39 -11.88
N THR A 552 -5.79 -12.17 -11.98
CA THR A 552 -5.00 -12.62 -10.81
C THR A 552 -3.81 -11.71 -10.51
N GLU A 553 -3.40 -10.88 -11.47
CA GLU A 553 -2.34 -9.89 -11.30
C GLU A 553 -2.85 -8.51 -11.74
N VAL A 554 -2.86 -7.59 -10.78
CA VAL A 554 -3.35 -6.23 -10.90
C VAL A 554 -2.17 -5.25 -10.79
N GLY A 555 -2.25 -4.10 -11.43
CA GLY A 555 -1.20 -3.08 -11.38
C GLY A 555 -1.30 -2.24 -10.11
N THR A 556 -1.71 -1.00 -10.29
CA THR A 556 -1.83 0.00 -9.22
C THR A 556 -3.28 0.14 -8.77
N ILE A 557 -3.52 0.05 -7.46
CA ILE A 557 -4.79 0.43 -6.84
C ILE A 557 -4.63 1.84 -6.26
N THR A 558 -5.38 2.80 -6.78
CA THR A 558 -5.45 4.18 -6.28
C THR A 558 -6.73 4.37 -5.48
N VAL A 559 -6.65 5.03 -4.34
CA VAL A 559 -7.77 5.25 -3.42
C VAL A 559 -7.86 6.73 -3.06
N ASP A 560 -9.05 7.30 -3.21
CA ASP A 560 -9.45 8.57 -2.63
C ASP A 560 -10.52 8.30 -1.57
N VAL A 561 -10.30 8.77 -0.34
CA VAL A 561 -11.20 8.48 0.78
C VAL A 561 -11.80 9.76 1.33
N PHE A 562 -13.09 9.73 1.62
CA PHE A 562 -13.85 10.83 2.19
C PHE A 562 -14.66 10.38 3.38
N GLY A 563 -14.77 11.23 4.40
CA GLY A 563 -15.69 10.95 5.49
C GLY A 563 -16.08 12.15 6.31
N PHE A 564 -17.23 12.04 6.98
CA PHE A 564 -17.76 13.06 7.89
C PHE A 564 -17.98 12.48 9.29
N SER A 565 -17.60 13.21 10.35
CA SER A 565 -17.85 12.82 11.74
C SER A 565 -17.17 11.49 12.11
N ARG A 566 -17.93 10.53 12.64
CA ARG A 566 -17.51 9.15 12.79
C ARG A 566 -17.18 8.49 11.44
N GLY A 567 -17.78 8.92 10.33
CA GLY A 567 -17.40 8.50 8.98
C GLY A 567 -16.00 8.95 8.60
N ALA A 568 -15.54 10.11 9.08
CA ALA A 568 -14.14 10.53 8.94
C ALA A 568 -13.20 9.64 9.79
N ALA A 569 -13.62 9.22 10.98
CA ALA A 569 -12.88 8.23 11.77
C ALA A 569 -12.82 6.87 11.05
N SER A 570 -13.93 6.42 10.47
CA SER A 570 -13.99 5.25 9.60
C SER A 570 -13.09 5.38 8.37
N ALA A 571 -13.03 6.55 7.72
CA ALA A 571 -12.13 6.80 6.58
C ALA A 571 -10.66 6.64 6.97
N ARG A 572 -10.27 7.16 8.14
CA ARG A 572 -8.92 7.00 8.71
C ARG A 572 -8.63 5.54 9.07
N CYS A 573 -9.60 4.84 9.66
CA CYS A 573 -9.51 3.41 9.99
C CYS A 573 -9.45 2.53 8.73
N PHE A 574 -10.19 2.90 7.68
CA PHE A 574 -10.14 2.26 6.37
C PHE A 574 -8.74 2.33 5.76
N VAL A 575 -8.12 3.52 5.76
CA VAL A 575 -6.73 3.68 5.32
C VAL A 575 -5.77 2.84 6.16
N HIS A 576 -5.98 2.79 7.49
CA HIS A 576 -5.19 1.92 8.36
C HIS A 576 -5.29 0.45 7.94
N GLU A 577 -6.50 -0.04 7.69
CA GLU A 577 -6.77 -1.44 7.36
C GLU A 577 -6.12 -1.85 6.03
N ILE A 578 -6.35 -1.09 4.95
CA ILE A 578 -5.83 -1.44 3.62
C ILE A 578 -4.31 -1.23 3.48
N THR A 579 -3.68 -0.57 4.46
CA THR A 579 -2.21 -0.36 4.51
C THR A 579 -1.55 -1.12 5.66
N ARG A 580 -2.26 -2.06 6.29
CA ARG A 580 -1.77 -2.86 7.41
C ARG A 580 -0.72 -3.88 6.94
N GLN A 581 0.35 -4.04 7.71
CA GLN A 581 1.41 -5.01 7.43
C GLN A 581 0.99 -6.44 7.81
N PRO A 582 1.60 -7.51 7.29
CA PRO A 582 1.30 -8.90 7.68
C PRO A 582 1.42 -9.13 9.20
N TYR A 583 0.41 -9.72 9.81
CA TYR A 583 0.35 -9.96 11.26
C TYR A 583 -0.29 -11.31 11.61
N MET A 584 -0.09 -11.80 12.84
CA MET A 584 -0.69 -13.07 13.30
C MET A 584 -2.15 -12.88 13.72
N ALA A 585 -2.99 -13.87 13.39
CA ALA A 585 -4.37 -13.89 13.87
C ALA A 585 -4.45 -14.23 15.37
N THR A 586 -5.44 -13.69 16.06
CA THR A 586 -5.69 -13.97 17.48
C THR A 586 -6.63 -15.15 17.63
N GLY A 587 -6.18 -16.22 18.31
CA GLY A 587 -7.00 -17.39 18.59
C GLY A 587 -7.88 -17.23 19.83
N THR A 588 -9.18 -17.41 19.69
CA THR A 588 -10.17 -17.38 20.79
C THR A 588 -10.89 -18.71 20.92
N ASN A 589 -11.17 -19.16 22.14
CA ASN A 589 -11.92 -20.39 22.40
C ASN A 589 -13.37 -20.06 22.72
N TYR A 590 -14.30 -20.60 21.93
CA TYR A 590 -15.74 -20.46 22.19
C TYR A 590 -16.41 -21.82 22.12
N LYS A 591 -17.07 -22.24 23.22
CA LYS A 591 -17.76 -23.53 23.37
C LYS A 591 -16.93 -24.74 22.91
N GLY A 592 -15.63 -24.77 23.23
CA GLY A 592 -14.71 -25.87 22.90
C GLY A 592 -14.19 -25.89 21.46
N THR A 593 -14.62 -24.95 20.60
CA THR A 593 -14.07 -24.74 19.25
C THR A 593 -13.16 -23.51 19.24
N ARG A 594 -11.99 -23.62 18.59
CA ARG A 594 -11.03 -22.52 18.47
C ARG A 594 -11.27 -21.76 17.17
N TYR A 595 -11.51 -20.46 17.27
CA TYR A 595 -11.71 -19.56 16.15
C TYR A 595 -10.55 -18.57 16.09
N TYR A 596 -10.13 -18.19 14.89
CA TYR A 596 -9.08 -17.21 14.67
C TYR A 596 -9.71 -15.91 14.17
N ARG A 597 -9.28 -14.80 14.74
CA ARG A 597 -9.77 -13.46 14.40
C ARG A 597 -8.63 -12.56 13.96
N ASP A 598 -8.95 -11.66 13.04
CA ASP A 598 -8.07 -10.57 12.64
C ASP A 598 -7.96 -9.51 13.76
N ALA A 599 -7.16 -8.47 13.54
CA ALA A 599 -6.89 -7.45 14.56
C ALA A 599 -8.11 -6.57 14.88
N ASN A 600 -9.14 -6.58 14.02
CA ASN A 600 -10.40 -5.88 14.24
C ASN A 600 -11.50 -6.82 14.76
N GLY A 601 -11.18 -8.09 15.03
CA GLY A 601 -12.09 -9.07 15.60
C GLY A 601 -12.90 -9.88 14.58
N HIS A 602 -12.69 -9.73 13.27
CA HIS A 602 -13.40 -10.51 12.26
C HIS A 602 -12.80 -11.90 12.10
N GLU A 603 -13.63 -12.91 11.88
CA GLU A 603 -13.17 -14.29 11.73
C GLU A 603 -12.31 -14.49 10.46
N VAL A 604 -11.26 -15.31 10.58
CA VAL A 604 -10.37 -15.73 9.50
C VAL A 604 -10.23 -17.25 9.46
N ARG A 605 -9.87 -17.80 8.31
CA ARG A 605 -9.71 -19.26 8.15
C ARG A 605 -8.67 -19.85 9.11
N ASN A 606 -8.90 -21.07 9.57
CA ASN A 606 -8.02 -21.77 10.52
C ASN A 606 -6.56 -21.93 10.05
N LYS A 607 -6.27 -21.85 8.74
CA LYS A 607 -4.90 -21.91 8.22
C LYS A 607 -4.00 -20.75 8.68
N TYR A 608 -4.57 -19.70 9.25
CA TYR A 608 -3.86 -18.57 9.85
C TYR A 608 -3.55 -18.78 11.33
N SER A 609 -3.66 -20.02 11.81
CA SER A 609 -3.30 -20.40 13.19
C SER A 609 -1.83 -20.25 13.51
N ASP A 610 -0.99 -20.46 12.50
CA ASP A 610 0.47 -20.56 12.54
C ASP A 610 1.10 -19.77 11.38
N LYS A 611 0.29 -19.07 10.59
CA LYS A 611 0.69 -18.25 9.45
C LYS A 611 0.20 -16.82 9.61
N LYS A 612 1.04 -15.86 9.24
CA LYS A 612 0.65 -14.46 9.17
C LYS A 612 -0.46 -14.26 8.14
N LEU A 613 -1.41 -13.39 8.45
CA LEU A 613 -2.36 -12.84 7.49
C LEU A 613 -1.59 -12.08 6.40
N PRO A 614 -2.11 -12.01 5.16
CA PRO A 614 -1.48 -11.25 4.08
C PRO A 614 -1.36 -9.76 4.43
N SER A 615 -0.50 -9.04 3.70
CA SER A 615 -0.42 -7.58 3.76
C SER A 615 -1.75 -6.95 3.35
N ASN A 616 -1.92 -5.66 3.62
CA ASN A 616 -3.12 -4.87 3.29
C ASN A 616 -4.38 -5.32 4.05
N GLY A 617 -4.19 -5.92 5.23
CA GLY A 617 -5.27 -6.27 6.15
C GLY A 617 -6.37 -7.11 5.48
N ARG A 618 -7.62 -6.72 5.72
CA ARG A 618 -8.81 -7.41 5.22
C ARG A 618 -8.93 -7.37 3.70
N LEU A 619 -8.41 -6.33 3.04
CA LEU A 619 -8.36 -6.27 1.57
C LEU A 619 -7.48 -7.41 1.04
N GLY A 620 -6.25 -7.53 1.56
CA GLY A 620 -5.36 -8.61 1.17
C GLY A 620 -5.90 -9.99 1.52
N TYR A 621 -6.60 -10.12 2.66
CA TYR A 621 -7.30 -11.36 3.02
C TYR A 621 -8.36 -11.73 1.97
N TYR A 622 -9.25 -10.81 1.60
CA TYR A 622 -10.28 -11.10 0.60
C TYR A 622 -9.70 -11.46 -0.77
N LEU A 623 -8.65 -10.75 -1.21
CA LEU A 623 -8.00 -11.02 -2.49
C LEU A 623 -7.26 -12.38 -2.50
N THR A 624 -6.62 -12.75 -1.38
CA THR A 624 -5.87 -14.02 -1.23
C THR A 624 -6.79 -15.23 -1.08
N GLU A 625 -7.95 -15.08 -0.42
CA GLU A 625 -8.86 -16.19 -0.11
C GLU A 625 -9.82 -16.56 -1.23
N THR A 626 -9.74 -15.86 -2.36
CA THR A 626 -10.44 -16.23 -3.59
C THR A 626 -9.97 -17.57 -4.14
N LYS A 627 -10.74 -18.14 -5.09
CA LYS A 627 -10.37 -19.40 -5.77
C LYS A 627 -9.03 -19.27 -6.51
N ASN A 628 -8.77 -18.10 -7.08
CA ASN A 628 -7.52 -17.76 -7.77
C ASN A 628 -6.93 -16.51 -7.09
N PRO A 629 -5.97 -16.65 -6.17
CA PRO A 629 -5.43 -15.53 -5.39
C PRO A 629 -5.01 -14.35 -6.27
N ILE A 630 -5.47 -13.16 -5.90
CA ILE A 630 -5.19 -11.91 -6.62
C ILE A 630 -4.07 -11.17 -5.91
N THR A 631 -3.08 -10.71 -6.69
CA THR A 631 -1.99 -9.84 -6.22
C THR A 631 -2.03 -8.51 -6.97
N PHE A 632 -1.52 -7.45 -6.35
CA PHE A 632 -1.38 -6.14 -7.00
C PHE A 632 0.01 -5.55 -6.76
N ASP A 633 0.50 -4.79 -7.74
CA ASP A 633 1.86 -4.22 -7.72
C ASP A 633 1.99 -3.07 -6.71
N ARG A 634 0.99 -2.17 -6.65
CA ARG A 634 1.07 -0.92 -5.87
C ARG A 634 -0.27 -0.54 -5.24
N LEU A 635 -0.22 0.04 -4.05
CA LEU A 635 -1.37 0.72 -3.41
C LEU A 635 -1.00 2.19 -3.16
N ILE A 636 -1.84 3.10 -3.64
CA ILE A 636 -1.67 4.55 -3.50
C ILE A 636 -2.92 5.12 -2.85
N ILE A 637 -2.77 5.73 -1.68
CA ILE A 637 -3.80 6.58 -1.10
C ILE A 637 -3.54 8.00 -1.61
N ARG A 638 -4.27 8.42 -2.64
CA ARG A 638 -4.02 9.69 -3.33
C ARG A 638 -4.56 10.87 -2.54
N PHE A 639 -5.82 10.80 -2.11
CA PHE A 639 -6.47 11.90 -1.40
C PHE A 639 -7.28 11.43 -0.19
N ALA A 640 -7.27 12.23 0.88
CA ALA A 640 -8.12 12.04 2.05
C ALA A 640 -8.87 13.33 2.41
N GLY A 641 -10.19 13.35 2.21
CA GLY A 641 -11.06 14.48 2.53
C GLY A 641 -11.91 14.22 3.78
N LEU A 642 -11.55 14.85 4.89
CA LEU A 642 -12.18 14.65 6.19
C LEU A 642 -13.00 15.88 6.61
N TYR A 643 -14.20 15.64 7.12
CA TYR A 643 -15.04 16.64 7.77
C TYR A 643 -15.21 16.27 9.24
N ASP A 644 -14.70 17.13 10.11
CA ASP A 644 -14.88 17.15 11.57
C ASP A 644 -14.80 15.78 12.26
N THR A 645 -13.61 15.18 12.28
CA THR A 645 -13.40 13.80 12.75
C THR A 645 -13.76 13.61 14.23
N VAL A 646 -14.72 12.72 14.50
CA VAL A 646 -15.14 12.33 15.85
C VAL A 646 -15.12 10.81 15.97
N PRO A 647 -14.31 10.20 16.85
CA PRO A 647 -14.12 8.74 16.88
C PRO A 647 -15.11 8.00 17.78
N HIS A 648 -15.87 8.73 18.61
CA HIS A 648 -16.56 8.22 19.81
C HIS A 648 -17.12 6.78 19.67
N HIS A 649 -16.47 5.84 20.33
CA HIS A 649 -16.84 4.42 20.43
C HIS A 649 -17.37 4.09 21.84
N GLY A 650 -18.68 3.80 21.96
CA GLY A 650 -19.25 3.22 23.19
C GLY A 650 -19.15 4.07 24.47
N PHE A 651 -19.45 3.46 25.61
CA PHE A 651 -19.64 4.12 26.92
C PHE A 651 -18.35 4.41 27.71
N VAL A 652 -17.16 4.04 27.19
CA VAL A 652 -15.88 4.12 27.92
C VAL A 652 -14.72 4.43 26.96
N GLN A 653 -14.16 5.65 27.03
CA GLN A 653 -13.00 6.12 26.24
C GLN A 653 -11.68 5.51 26.76
N TRP A 654 -11.15 4.50 26.07
CA TRP A 654 -9.75 4.07 26.25
C TRP A 654 -9.06 4.05 24.87
N ASN A 655 -8.62 5.23 24.42
CA ASN A 655 -7.64 5.45 23.34
C ASN A 655 -8.01 4.98 21.91
N ASP A 656 -9.24 5.28 21.45
CA ASP A 656 -9.75 5.02 20.09
C ASP A 656 -8.79 5.40 18.94
N VAL A 657 -7.94 6.42 19.13
CA VAL A 657 -6.96 6.87 18.11
C VAL A 657 -5.96 5.77 17.77
N LYS A 658 -5.46 5.08 18.80
CA LYS A 658 -4.50 3.98 18.64
C LYS A 658 -5.20 2.71 18.17
N ASP A 659 -6.34 2.41 18.77
CA ASP A 659 -7.07 1.16 18.53
C ASP A 659 -7.67 1.11 17.11
N LEU A 660 -8.14 2.24 16.59
CA LEU A 660 -8.64 2.37 15.21
C LEU A 660 -7.55 2.78 14.21
N GLY A 661 -6.32 3.00 14.66
CA GLY A 661 -5.18 3.34 13.80
C GLY A 661 -5.33 4.67 13.05
N LEU A 662 -6.04 5.65 13.63
CA LEU A 662 -6.48 6.87 12.94
C LEU A 662 -5.34 7.73 12.38
N ASN A 663 -4.12 7.61 12.92
CA ASN A 663 -2.93 8.31 12.41
C ASN A 663 -2.38 7.75 11.09
N SER A 664 -2.91 6.61 10.62
CA SER A 664 -2.54 6.03 9.32
C SER A 664 -2.99 6.89 8.14
N ILE A 665 -3.86 7.88 8.37
CA ILE A 665 -4.23 8.87 7.36
C ILE A 665 -3.02 9.64 6.83
N SER A 666 -1.93 9.72 7.60
CA SER A 666 -0.64 10.27 7.17
C SER A 666 0.01 9.51 5.99
N LYS A 667 -0.49 8.32 5.63
CA LYS A 667 -0.07 7.56 4.44
C LYS A 667 -0.72 8.07 3.15
N ALA A 668 -1.73 8.94 3.23
CA ALA A 668 -2.29 9.62 2.06
C ALA A 668 -1.28 10.64 1.51
N LYS A 669 -1.22 10.78 0.19
CA LYS A 669 -0.37 11.80 -0.46
C LYS A 669 -0.78 13.21 -0.05
N TYR A 670 -2.09 13.46 0.05
CA TYR A 670 -2.63 14.73 0.51
C TYR A 670 -3.89 14.54 1.39
N THR A 671 -3.93 15.20 2.54
CA THR A 671 -5.07 15.14 3.48
C THR A 671 -5.65 16.53 3.75
N VAL A 672 -6.95 16.68 3.59
CA VAL A 672 -7.69 17.89 3.97
C VAL A 672 -8.60 17.53 5.14
N HIS A 673 -8.52 18.29 6.24
CA HIS A 673 -9.43 18.15 7.37
C HIS A 673 -10.13 19.48 7.64
N MET A 674 -11.44 19.53 7.44
CA MET A 674 -12.27 20.70 7.75
C MET A 674 -12.92 20.50 9.11
N VAL A 675 -12.65 21.39 10.05
CA VAL A 675 -13.03 21.28 11.46
C VAL A 675 -14.05 22.35 11.80
N ALA A 676 -15.09 21.97 12.54
CA ALA A 676 -16.06 22.90 13.10
C ALA A 676 -15.44 23.67 14.30
N ALA A 677 -15.26 24.97 14.15
CA ALA A 677 -14.64 25.83 15.16
C ALA A 677 -15.54 26.06 16.38
N ASP A 678 -16.86 26.05 16.19
CA ASP A 678 -17.84 26.37 17.22
C ASP A 678 -18.55 25.11 17.79
N GLU A 679 -18.03 23.90 17.52
CA GLU A 679 -18.54 22.66 18.12
C GLU A 679 -18.09 22.52 19.58
N HIS A 680 -19.04 22.33 20.50
CA HIS A 680 -18.79 22.39 21.95
C HIS A 680 -19.49 21.27 22.74
N ARG A 681 -20.01 20.23 22.08
CA ARG A 681 -20.64 19.09 22.76
C ARG A 681 -19.60 18.13 23.34
N ALA A 682 -19.91 17.57 24.50
CA ALA A 682 -19.01 16.73 25.29
C ALA A 682 -18.70 15.36 24.70
N ASN A 683 -19.54 14.86 23.78
CA ASN A 683 -19.31 13.57 23.11
C ASN A 683 -18.75 13.74 21.69
N PHE A 684 -18.38 14.98 21.32
CA PHE A 684 -17.89 15.33 19.99
C PHE A 684 -16.40 15.67 20.03
N ASP A 685 -15.60 14.93 20.81
CA ASP A 685 -14.15 15.14 20.88
C ASP A 685 -13.52 15.04 19.48
N LEU A 686 -12.77 16.07 19.11
CA LEU A 686 -12.10 16.14 17.81
C LEU A 686 -10.88 15.23 17.83
N VAL A 687 -10.64 14.50 16.73
CA VAL A 687 -9.31 13.95 16.44
C VAL A 687 -8.68 14.76 15.32
N ASP A 688 -7.66 15.54 15.66
CA ASP A 688 -6.96 16.38 14.70
C ASP A 688 -6.08 15.55 13.73
N ILE A 689 -5.45 16.24 12.78
CA ILE A 689 -4.42 15.69 11.90
C ILE A 689 -3.02 16.18 12.28
N SER A 690 -2.74 16.37 13.58
CA SER A 690 -1.41 16.75 14.09
C SER A 690 -0.32 15.74 13.72
N CYS A 691 -0.68 14.48 13.46
CA CYS A 691 0.23 13.48 12.88
C CYS A 691 0.77 13.86 11.48
N ILE A 692 0.12 14.79 10.78
CA ILE A 692 0.54 15.36 9.50
C ILE A 692 1.11 16.77 9.70
N THR A 693 0.39 17.65 10.40
CA THR A 693 0.76 19.08 10.54
C THR A 693 1.89 19.34 11.55
N GLY A 694 2.20 18.37 12.41
CA GLY A 694 3.24 18.46 13.45
C GLY A 694 2.84 19.27 14.67
N LYS A 695 1.64 19.85 14.72
CA LYS A 695 1.11 20.61 15.86
C LYS A 695 -0.41 20.49 15.96
N LYS A 696 -0.94 20.64 17.17
CA LYS A 696 -2.40 20.69 17.42
C LYS A 696 -2.98 22.05 17.03
N GLY A 697 -4.27 22.08 16.69
CA GLY A 697 -5.01 23.31 16.47
C GLY A 697 -4.84 23.90 15.06
N GLY A 698 -4.78 23.06 14.04
CA GLY A 698 -4.73 23.50 12.65
C GLY A 698 -3.32 23.64 12.08
N GLY A 699 -3.25 23.79 10.76
CA GLY A 699 -2.00 24.04 10.05
C GLY A 699 -2.01 23.56 8.61
N LYS A 700 -1.03 24.04 7.84
CA LYS A 700 -0.84 23.70 6.42
C LYS A 700 0.58 23.14 6.24
N THR A 701 0.67 22.05 5.49
CA THR A 701 1.93 21.40 5.08
C THR A 701 1.83 21.05 3.59
N ASP A 702 2.95 20.60 3.01
CA ASP A 702 3.00 20.03 1.66
C ASP A 702 2.15 18.76 1.48
N ARG A 703 1.65 18.17 2.58
CA ARG A 703 0.93 16.88 2.60
C ARG A 703 -0.48 16.97 3.14
N GLY A 704 -0.90 18.14 3.56
CA GLY A 704 -2.23 18.31 4.09
C GLY A 704 -2.45 19.57 4.88
N ILE A 705 -3.71 19.85 5.10
CA ILE A 705 -4.21 21.07 5.70
C ILE A 705 -5.37 20.78 6.64
N GLU A 706 -5.35 21.44 7.80
CA GLU A 706 -6.44 21.41 8.77
C GLU A 706 -6.98 22.83 8.93
N LEU A 707 -8.26 23.01 8.56
CA LEU A 707 -8.95 24.29 8.46
C LEU A 707 -10.06 24.35 9.50
N TYR A 708 -9.98 25.32 10.41
CA TYR A 708 -11.05 25.61 11.35
C TYR A 708 -12.02 26.59 10.72
N LEU A 709 -13.24 26.13 10.44
CA LEU A 709 -14.28 26.90 9.78
C LEU A 709 -15.36 27.29 10.81
N PRO A 710 -15.94 28.50 10.72
CA PRO A 710 -17.09 28.90 11.55
C PRO A 710 -18.23 27.87 11.48
N GLY A 711 -18.97 27.74 12.57
CA GLY A 711 -20.13 26.87 12.67
C GLY A 711 -19.87 25.60 13.47
N VAL A 712 -20.95 24.86 13.66
CA VAL A 712 -20.97 23.58 14.39
C VAL A 712 -20.85 22.41 13.41
N HIS A 713 -20.82 21.19 13.93
CA HIS A 713 -20.54 19.95 13.20
C HIS A 713 -21.15 19.84 11.79
N CYS A 714 -22.46 20.00 11.66
CA CYS A 714 -23.19 19.85 10.39
C CYS A 714 -23.17 21.13 9.53
N ASP A 715 -22.76 22.29 10.07
CA ASP A 715 -22.47 23.47 9.23
C ASP A 715 -21.24 23.23 8.35
N VAL A 716 -20.28 22.42 8.84
CA VAL A 716 -19.08 22.03 8.09
C VAL A 716 -19.28 20.77 7.27
N GLY A 717 -19.92 19.74 7.86
CA GLY A 717 -20.14 18.45 7.21
C GLY A 717 -21.36 18.34 6.29
N GLY A 718 -22.27 19.31 6.34
CA GLY A 718 -23.57 19.25 5.66
C GLY A 718 -24.65 18.58 6.52
N SER A 719 -25.79 18.25 5.90
CA SER A 719 -26.97 17.58 6.49
C SER A 719 -28.04 18.43 7.17
N TYR A 720 -27.83 19.74 7.35
CA TYR A 720 -28.93 20.63 7.74
C TYR A 720 -29.89 20.89 6.57
N VAL A 721 -31.17 21.05 6.88
CA VAL A 721 -32.22 21.35 5.89
C VAL A 721 -32.38 22.87 5.77
N GLU A 722 -32.38 23.39 4.54
CA GLU A 722 -32.52 24.82 4.27
C GLU A 722 -33.80 25.40 4.88
N GLY A 723 -33.66 26.46 5.69
CA GLY A 723 -34.77 27.19 6.27
C GLY A 723 -35.46 26.50 7.46
N ARG A 724 -34.93 25.38 7.96
CA ARG A 724 -35.49 24.69 9.13
C ARG A 724 -35.37 25.57 10.38
N SER A 725 -36.44 25.61 11.18
CA SER A 725 -36.44 26.30 12.47
C SER A 725 -35.52 25.59 13.46
N GLU A 726 -34.82 26.34 14.29
CA GLU A 726 -33.99 25.79 15.37
C GLU A 726 -34.60 26.14 16.73
N VAL A 727 -34.95 25.11 17.50
CA VAL A 727 -35.48 25.26 18.86
C VAL A 727 -34.58 24.51 19.83
N ASN A 728 -33.98 25.23 20.76
CA ASN A 728 -33.13 24.67 21.80
C ASN A 728 -33.79 24.85 23.17
N GLY A 729 -34.37 23.77 23.70
CA GLY A 729 -35.12 23.81 24.96
C GLY A 729 -34.29 24.10 26.21
N ARG A 730 -32.99 23.75 26.20
CA ARG A 730 -32.08 23.91 27.35
C ARG A 730 -30.65 24.20 26.91
N ILE A 731 -30.37 25.44 26.49
CA ILE A 731 -28.99 25.90 26.19
C ILE A 731 -28.13 25.90 27.46
N MET A 732 -28.69 26.36 28.57
CA MET A 732 -28.07 26.36 29.89
C MET A 732 -29.12 26.13 30.96
N VAL A 733 -28.77 25.35 31.98
CA VAL A 733 -29.60 25.06 33.15
C VAL A 733 -28.89 25.60 34.38
N SER A 734 -29.58 26.42 35.17
CA SER A 734 -29.04 26.97 36.41
C SER A 734 -29.81 26.49 37.63
N PRO A 735 -29.11 26.00 38.68
CA PRO A 735 -29.70 25.74 39.98
C PRO A 735 -29.90 27.03 40.81
N LEU A 736 -29.41 28.19 40.35
CA LEU A 736 -29.55 29.47 41.06
C LEU A 736 -30.93 30.08 40.80
N LEU A 737 -31.71 30.32 41.87
CA LEU A 737 -33.02 30.97 41.77
C LEU A 737 -32.95 32.36 41.11
N SER A 738 -31.86 33.09 41.34
CA SER A 738 -31.64 34.42 40.75
C SER A 738 -31.41 34.39 39.24
N GLY A 739 -30.90 33.27 38.69
CA GLY A 739 -30.60 33.12 37.26
C GLY A 739 -29.56 34.10 36.71
N ILE A 740 -28.72 34.70 37.55
CA ILE A 740 -27.72 35.72 37.15
C ILE A 740 -26.73 35.16 36.11
N ASP A 741 -26.36 33.90 36.26
CA ASP A 741 -25.52 33.16 35.32
C ASP A 741 -26.20 32.96 33.95
N LEU A 742 -27.52 32.73 33.93
CA LEU A 742 -28.29 32.63 32.68
C LEU A 742 -28.38 33.97 31.95
N GLU A 743 -28.54 35.08 32.69
CA GLU A 743 -28.54 36.42 32.09
C GLU A 743 -27.16 36.76 31.50
N LYS A 744 -26.07 36.43 32.21
CA LYS A 744 -24.70 36.60 31.69
C LYS A 744 -24.46 35.80 30.42
N GLU A 745 -24.87 34.53 30.38
CA GLU A 745 -24.74 33.72 29.17
C GLU A 745 -25.64 34.23 28.03
N LYS A 746 -26.86 34.68 28.33
CA LYS A 746 -27.75 35.31 27.36
C LYS A 746 -27.11 36.56 26.75
N GLU A 747 -26.56 37.45 27.57
CA GLU A 747 -25.84 38.65 27.10
C GLU A 747 -24.63 38.29 26.25
N ARG A 748 -23.84 37.29 26.66
CA ARG A 748 -22.69 36.80 25.89
C ARG A 748 -23.11 36.30 24.51
N LEU A 749 -24.13 35.44 24.45
CA LEU A 749 -24.63 34.85 23.21
C LEU A 749 -25.21 35.92 22.25
N ILE A 750 -25.85 36.95 22.79
CA ILE A 750 -26.32 38.10 21.99
C ILE A 750 -25.13 38.93 21.50
N THR A 751 -24.17 39.21 22.37
CA THR A 751 -22.99 40.03 22.04
C THR A 751 -22.14 39.34 20.98
N GLU A 752 -21.91 38.03 21.09
CA GLU A 752 -21.14 37.25 20.12
C GLU A 752 -21.90 37.00 18.79
N GLY A 753 -23.16 37.43 18.70
CA GLY A 753 -24.00 37.35 17.49
C GLY A 753 -24.58 35.96 17.22
N TRP A 754 -24.70 35.10 18.23
CA TRP A 754 -25.34 33.78 18.07
C TRP A 754 -26.86 33.85 17.99
N PHE A 755 -27.47 34.76 18.75
CA PHE A 755 -28.92 34.90 18.81
C PHE A 755 -29.33 36.37 18.95
N LYS A 756 -30.50 36.71 18.40
CA LYS A 756 -31.13 38.01 18.63
C LYS A 756 -31.79 38.04 20.01
N PRO A 757 -31.94 39.23 20.64
CA PRO A 757 -32.55 39.33 21.97
C PRO A 757 -33.93 38.69 22.11
N LYS A 758 -34.76 38.75 21.05
CA LYS A 758 -36.10 38.14 21.01
C LYS A 758 -36.12 36.62 20.87
N GLU A 759 -34.99 36.03 20.48
CA GLU A 759 -34.86 34.58 20.22
C GLU A 759 -34.48 33.82 21.49
N LEU A 760 -34.05 34.50 22.56
CA LEU A 760 -33.63 33.90 23.83
C LEU A 760 -34.59 34.19 24.98
N THR A 761 -35.06 33.12 25.62
CA THR A 761 -36.01 33.20 26.74
C THR A 761 -35.45 32.51 27.98
N ILE A 762 -35.60 33.14 29.13
CA ILE A 762 -35.31 32.51 30.42
C ILE A 762 -36.62 32.22 31.12
N HIS A 763 -36.84 30.97 31.48
CA HIS A 763 -38.08 30.53 32.13
C HIS A 763 -37.80 29.45 33.18
N TRP A 764 -38.82 29.14 33.98
CA TRP A 764 -38.76 28.01 34.90
C TRP A 764 -38.74 26.69 34.11
N ASP A 765 -37.93 25.77 34.60
CA ASP A 765 -37.89 24.41 34.07
C ASP A 765 -39.14 23.62 34.49
N ASN A 766 -39.43 22.54 33.78
CA ASN A 766 -40.58 21.69 34.10
C ASN A 766 -40.34 20.97 35.46
N PRO A 767 -41.26 21.13 36.44
CA PRO A 767 -41.13 20.51 37.77
C PRO A 767 -41.02 18.97 37.74
N GLN A 768 -41.61 18.31 36.74
CA GLN A 768 -41.55 16.85 36.59
C GLN A 768 -40.19 16.34 36.08
N ARG A 769 -39.29 17.24 35.62
CA ARG A 769 -38.02 16.91 34.95
C ARG A 769 -36.77 17.26 35.77
N THR A 770 -36.92 17.84 36.96
CA THR A 770 -35.82 18.44 37.74
C THR A 770 -35.55 17.62 39.01
N ILE A 771 -34.60 16.68 38.95
CA ILE A 771 -34.30 15.75 40.07
C ILE A 771 -33.34 16.37 41.12
N ILE A 772 -32.73 17.52 40.83
CA ILE A 772 -31.85 18.21 41.78
C ILE A 772 -32.65 19.36 42.41
N ASN A 773 -33.22 19.13 43.59
CA ASN A 773 -33.81 20.14 44.49
C ASN A 773 -35.04 20.93 44.00
N GLY A 774 -35.81 20.39 43.05
CA GLY A 774 -37.22 20.78 42.86
C GLY A 774 -37.51 22.12 42.15
N VAL A 775 -36.52 22.97 41.84
CA VAL A 775 -36.73 24.18 41.03
C VAL A 775 -35.42 24.56 40.29
N ALA A 776 -35.46 24.71 38.96
CA ALA A 776 -34.34 25.21 38.16
C ALA A 776 -34.84 26.25 37.13
N ARG A 777 -33.98 27.18 36.72
CA ARG A 777 -34.23 28.08 35.59
C ARG A 777 -33.43 27.61 34.37
N VAL A 778 -34.00 27.82 33.19
CA VAL A 778 -33.39 27.42 31.93
C VAL A 778 -33.35 28.59 30.96
N LEU A 779 -32.27 28.64 30.18
CA LEU A 779 -32.13 29.47 29.00
C LEU A 779 -32.47 28.61 27.77
N SER A 780 -33.44 29.06 26.98
CA SER A 780 -33.87 28.41 25.74
C SER A 780 -33.77 29.37 24.55
N SER A 781 -33.66 28.81 23.34
CA SER A 781 -33.75 29.59 22.10
C SER A 781 -34.85 29.08 21.17
N ASN A 782 -35.35 29.98 20.34
CA ASN A 782 -36.23 29.69 19.23
C ASN A 782 -35.90 30.61 18.05
N ARG A 783 -35.26 30.06 17.01
CA ARG A 783 -34.96 30.72 15.74
C ARG A 783 -35.91 30.19 14.68
N GLU A 784 -36.64 31.09 14.02
CA GLU A 784 -37.71 30.73 13.08
C GLU A 784 -37.19 29.98 11.84
N ALA A 785 -36.02 30.35 11.31
CA ALA A 785 -35.41 29.72 10.16
C ALA A 785 -33.90 30.03 10.10
N ILE A 786 -33.11 29.06 9.64
CA ILE A 786 -31.66 29.18 9.42
C ILE A 786 -31.34 28.60 8.04
N SER A 787 -30.47 29.26 7.27
CA SER A 787 -30.04 28.73 5.98
C SER A 787 -28.91 27.70 6.14
N ASN A 788 -28.96 26.60 5.38
CA ASN A 788 -27.92 25.58 5.33
C ASN A 788 -26.83 25.89 4.29
N GLN A 789 -27.01 26.93 3.47
CA GLN A 789 -26.16 27.19 2.30
C GLN A 789 -24.71 27.51 2.64
N TYR A 790 -24.42 27.89 3.91
CA TYR A 790 -23.04 28.00 4.37
C TYR A 790 -22.26 26.68 4.23
N SER A 791 -22.91 25.53 4.43
CA SER A 791 -22.28 24.20 4.28
C SER A 791 -21.75 23.92 2.86
N TYR A 792 -22.20 24.68 1.86
CA TYR A 792 -21.70 24.61 0.50
C TYR A 792 -20.31 25.25 0.37
N ILE A 793 -19.91 26.16 1.27
CA ILE A 793 -18.55 26.70 1.27
C ILE A 793 -17.51 25.60 1.59
N PRO A 794 -17.58 24.87 2.71
CA PRO A 794 -16.73 23.70 2.95
C PRO A 794 -16.73 22.69 1.80
N LEU A 795 -17.90 22.43 1.19
CA LEU A 795 -18.00 21.56 0.00
C LEU A 795 -17.16 22.10 -1.17
N HIS A 796 -17.35 23.37 -1.55
CA HIS A 796 -16.63 24.00 -2.65
C HIS A 796 -15.11 24.04 -2.41
N LEU A 797 -14.69 24.34 -1.18
CA LEU A 797 -13.28 24.32 -0.79
C LEU A 797 -12.68 22.92 -0.94
N MET A 798 -13.38 21.87 -0.49
CA MET A 798 -12.92 20.49 -0.59
C MET A 798 -12.79 20.05 -2.04
N VAL A 799 -13.77 20.40 -2.87
CA VAL A 799 -13.74 20.10 -4.31
C VAL A 799 -12.57 20.77 -5.01
N LYS A 800 -12.21 22.00 -4.62
CA LYS A 800 -11.02 22.66 -5.16
C LYS A 800 -9.74 21.91 -4.79
N PHE A 801 -9.60 21.45 -3.54
CA PHE A 801 -8.48 20.57 -3.16
C PHE A 801 -8.47 19.23 -3.90
N CYS A 802 -9.64 18.64 -4.16
CA CYS A 802 -9.78 17.43 -4.96
C CYS A 802 -9.21 17.64 -6.38
N LEU A 803 -9.57 18.75 -7.02
CA LEU A 803 -9.09 19.09 -8.38
C LEU A 803 -7.59 19.34 -8.41
N ASP A 804 -7.04 20.03 -7.41
CA ASP A 804 -5.58 20.27 -7.28
C ASP A 804 -4.78 18.96 -7.08
N ASN A 805 -5.45 17.87 -6.72
CA ASN A 805 -4.87 16.55 -6.48
C ASN A 805 -5.35 15.46 -7.46
N ASP A 806 -5.85 15.86 -8.64
CA ASP A 806 -6.29 14.97 -9.73
C ASP A 806 -7.41 13.98 -9.35
N VAL A 807 -8.22 14.30 -8.33
CA VAL A 807 -9.39 13.49 -7.96
C VAL A 807 -10.50 13.69 -9.00
N PRO A 808 -11.10 12.62 -9.56
CA PRO A 808 -11.99 12.71 -10.71
C PRO A 808 -13.39 13.14 -10.30
N ILE A 809 -13.59 14.46 -10.14
CA ILE A 809 -14.87 15.08 -9.76
C ILE A 809 -15.54 15.75 -10.96
N TYR A 810 -16.85 15.53 -11.11
CA TYR A 810 -17.71 16.28 -12.01
C TYR A 810 -18.03 17.67 -11.43
N LEU A 811 -17.17 18.64 -11.70
CA LEU A 811 -17.25 19.99 -11.10
C LEU A 811 -18.57 20.70 -11.35
N LYS A 812 -19.14 20.61 -12.57
CA LYS A 812 -20.40 21.28 -12.92
C LYS A 812 -21.58 20.77 -12.09
N GLY A 813 -21.63 19.47 -11.82
CA GLY A 813 -22.70 18.89 -11.00
C GLY A 813 -22.70 19.36 -9.55
N ILE A 814 -21.58 19.90 -9.07
CA ILE A 814 -21.49 20.55 -7.75
C ILE A 814 -21.77 22.05 -7.87
N THR A 815 -21.03 22.74 -8.76
CA THR A 815 -21.08 24.20 -8.88
C THR A 815 -22.43 24.74 -9.37
N ASP A 816 -23.19 23.97 -10.15
CA ASP A 816 -24.53 24.36 -10.60
C ASP A 816 -25.61 23.99 -9.55
N ALA A 817 -25.54 22.77 -8.99
CA ALA A 817 -26.59 22.26 -8.10
C ALA A 817 -26.50 22.82 -6.66
N TYR A 818 -25.29 23.15 -6.20
CA TYR A 818 -25.00 23.70 -4.88
C TYR A 818 -24.46 25.14 -4.95
N ALA A 819 -24.82 25.87 -6.01
CA ALA A 819 -24.64 27.32 -6.07
C ALA A 819 -25.47 28.01 -4.97
N PHE A 820 -24.99 29.15 -4.47
CA PHE A 820 -25.77 29.97 -3.56
C PHE A 820 -27.01 30.50 -4.27
N LYS A 821 -28.13 30.50 -3.56
CA LYS A 821 -29.43 31.00 -4.03
C LYS A 821 -29.94 32.07 -3.09
N ASN A 822 -30.47 33.16 -3.65
CA ASN A 822 -31.21 34.15 -2.86
C ASN A 822 -32.53 33.50 -2.45
N THR A 823 -32.72 33.34 -1.14
CA THR A 823 -33.98 32.86 -0.55
C THR A 823 -34.45 33.88 0.47
N LYS A 824 -35.59 33.65 1.10
CA LYS A 824 -36.01 34.45 2.27
C LYS A 824 -34.99 34.39 3.41
N PHE A 825 -34.15 33.35 3.44
CA PHE A 825 -33.21 33.05 4.52
C PHE A 825 -31.74 33.25 4.12
N SER A 826 -31.44 33.48 2.84
CA SER A 826 -30.08 33.48 2.29
C SER A 826 -29.84 34.62 1.30
N ASN A 827 -28.63 35.18 1.33
CA ASN A 827 -28.15 36.23 0.44
C ASN A 827 -26.85 35.82 -0.27
N ILE A 828 -26.90 35.73 -1.60
CA ILE A 828 -25.77 35.28 -2.44
C ILE A 828 -24.55 36.18 -2.26
N SER A 829 -24.72 37.51 -2.32
CA SER A 829 -23.60 38.45 -2.24
C SER A 829 -22.84 38.34 -0.91
N PHE A 830 -23.55 38.03 0.17
CA PHE A 830 -22.94 37.82 1.47
C PHE A 830 -22.17 36.48 1.53
N LEU A 831 -22.78 35.39 1.07
CA LEU A 831 -22.13 34.07 1.05
C LEU A 831 -20.90 34.04 0.14
N GLU A 832 -20.94 34.68 -1.02
CA GLU A 832 -19.76 34.81 -1.90
C GLU A 832 -18.62 35.60 -1.22
N LYS A 833 -18.95 36.64 -0.45
CA LYS A 833 -17.96 37.38 0.32
C LYS A 833 -17.32 36.51 1.41
N VAL A 834 -18.13 35.73 2.13
CA VAL A 834 -17.64 34.78 3.15
C VAL A 834 -16.79 33.68 2.51
N LYS A 835 -17.23 33.14 1.37
CA LYS A 835 -16.50 32.15 0.58
C LYS A 835 -15.14 32.67 0.17
N ALA A 836 -15.06 33.88 -0.40
CA ALA A 836 -13.79 34.50 -0.79
C ALA A 836 -12.83 34.63 0.40
N ARG A 837 -13.32 35.05 1.57
CA ARG A 837 -12.50 35.13 2.80
C ARG A 837 -11.97 33.75 3.23
N LEU A 838 -12.80 32.71 3.17
CA LEU A 838 -12.39 31.36 3.54
C LEU A 838 -11.50 30.69 2.47
N GLU A 839 -11.62 31.08 1.20
CA GLU A 839 -10.69 30.68 0.14
C GLU A 839 -9.29 31.29 0.37
N GLU A 840 -9.19 32.55 0.77
CA GLU A 840 -7.92 33.17 1.18
C GLU A 840 -7.27 32.43 2.34
N TYR A 841 -8.07 32.00 3.34
CA TYR A 841 -7.57 31.19 4.45
C TYR A 841 -7.11 29.79 4.01
N ALA A 842 -7.85 29.14 3.11
CA ALA A 842 -7.56 27.77 2.70
C ALA A 842 -6.37 27.66 1.73
N PHE A 843 -6.34 28.53 0.71
CA PHE A 843 -5.43 28.40 -0.42
C PHE A 843 -4.24 29.35 -0.34
N HIS A 844 -4.36 30.46 0.37
CA HIS A 844 -3.30 31.44 0.55
C HIS A 844 -2.84 31.48 2.02
N ASP A 845 -2.41 32.65 2.50
CA ASP A 845 -1.95 32.89 3.87
C ASP A 845 -2.97 33.74 4.66
N GLY A 846 -4.26 33.60 4.33
CA GLY A 846 -5.35 34.29 5.02
C GLY A 846 -5.48 33.88 6.50
N GLN A 847 -6.11 34.73 7.31
CA GLN A 847 -6.34 34.44 8.72
C GLN A 847 -7.63 33.64 8.95
N PRO A 848 -7.69 32.78 9.99
CA PRO A 848 -8.92 32.09 10.38
C PRO A 848 -10.07 33.06 10.63
N PHE A 849 -11.30 32.65 10.31
CA PHE A 849 -12.49 33.48 10.53
C PHE A 849 -13.02 33.28 11.95
N VAL A 850 -12.37 33.90 12.94
CA VAL A 850 -12.70 33.75 14.36
C VAL A 850 -13.28 35.04 14.95
N TYR A 851 -13.96 34.91 16.09
CA TYR A 851 -14.45 36.05 16.86
C TYR A 851 -13.29 36.73 17.58
N GLU A 852 -13.09 38.02 17.34
CA GLU A 852 -12.02 38.80 17.95
C GLU A 852 -12.53 39.67 19.09
N ASN A 853 -11.99 39.46 20.30
CA ASN A 853 -12.27 40.29 21.46
C ASN A 853 -11.35 41.52 21.45
N MET A 854 -11.93 42.72 21.57
CA MET A 854 -11.14 43.94 21.71
C MET A 854 -10.74 44.14 23.19
N PRO A 855 -9.44 44.30 23.52
CA PRO A 855 -9.00 44.54 24.88
C PRO A 855 -9.38 45.96 25.34
N MET A 856 -9.49 46.16 26.66
CA MET A 856 -9.55 47.51 27.20
C MET A 856 -8.19 48.20 27.04
N GLN A 857 -8.21 49.51 26.84
CA GLN A 857 -6.98 50.28 26.84
C GLN A 857 -6.34 50.26 28.24
N THR A 858 -5.04 49.96 28.29
CA THR A 858 -4.26 49.74 29.53
C THR A 858 -4.34 50.92 30.51
N ILE A 859 -4.60 52.13 30.01
CA ILE A 859 -4.72 53.35 30.82
C ILE A 859 -6.00 53.33 31.68
N VAL A 860 -7.06 52.65 31.24
CA VAL A 860 -8.37 52.60 31.91
C VAL A 860 -8.47 51.43 32.90
N ASP A 861 -7.78 50.31 32.61
CA ASP A 861 -7.70 49.12 33.47
C ASP A 861 -7.16 49.41 34.89
N GLY A 862 -6.41 50.50 35.07
CA GLY A 862 -5.80 50.90 36.35
C GLY A 862 -6.50 52.05 37.08
N THR A 863 -7.70 52.47 36.66
CA THR A 863 -8.40 53.64 37.25
C THR A 863 -9.60 53.24 38.09
N ASP A 864 -9.82 53.93 39.22
CA ASP A 864 -11.04 53.82 40.02
C ASP A 864 -12.20 54.71 39.48
N ASP A 865 -12.05 55.30 38.29
CA ASP A 865 -13.08 56.15 37.68
C ASP A 865 -14.11 55.30 36.92
N HIS A 866 -15.21 54.99 37.60
CA HIS A 866 -16.34 54.24 37.04
C HIS A 866 -16.95 54.88 35.77
N THR A 867 -16.82 56.19 35.57
CA THR A 867 -17.37 56.87 34.38
C THR A 867 -16.46 56.65 33.18
N ALA A 868 -15.14 56.73 33.36
CA ALA A 868 -14.15 56.45 32.33
C ALA A 868 -14.22 54.98 31.88
N LEU A 869 -14.41 54.05 32.83
CA LEU A 869 -14.59 52.62 32.55
C LEU A 869 -15.82 52.35 31.69
N ALA A 870 -16.97 52.97 32.00
CA ALA A 870 -18.20 52.78 31.24
C ALA A 870 -18.11 53.31 29.81
N ILE A 871 -17.46 54.48 29.61
CA ILE A 871 -17.23 55.06 28.27
C ILE A 871 -16.33 54.16 27.44
N GLU A 872 -15.25 53.64 28.04
CA GLU A 872 -14.32 52.73 27.35
C GLU A 872 -14.98 51.40 27.01
N GLU A 873 -15.79 50.83 27.91
CA GLU A 873 -16.57 49.62 27.61
C GLU A 873 -17.54 49.83 26.43
N GLU A 874 -18.19 51.00 26.34
CA GLU A 874 -19.09 51.31 25.23
C GLU A 874 -18.33 51.47 23.91
N ARG A 875 -17.16 52.12 23.94
CA ARG A 875 -16.25 52.23 22.80
C ARG A 875 -15.78 50.85 22.32
N ARG A 876 -15.30 50.03 23.26
CA ARG A 876 -14.83 48.65 23.03
C ARG A 876 -15.92 47.80 22.39
N LYS A 877 -17.14 47.85 22.91
CA LYS A 877 -18.31 47.15 22.34
C LYS A 877 -18.61 47.59 20.91
N LYS A 878 -18.59 48.90 20.60
CA LYS A 878 -18.82 49.42 19.23
C LYS A 878 -17.73 48.98 18.26
N GLU A 879 -16.47 48.97 18.68
CA GLU A 879 -15.35 48.51 17.86
C GLU A 879 -15.42 47.00 17.60
N GLU A 880 -15.72 46.22 18.64
CA GLU A 880 -15.92 44.77 18.56
C GLU A 880 -17.12 44.41 17.66
N ASP A 881 -18.22 45.17 17.73
CA ASP A 881 -19.39 45.04 16.85
C ASP A 881 -19.03 45.32 15.39
N SER A 882 -18.26 46.39 15.13
CA SER A 882 -17.84 46.76 13.78
C SER A 882 -16.90 45.72 13.18
N TYR A 883 -15.93 45.23 13.95
CA TYR A 883 -14.93 44.28 13.48
C TYR A 883 -15.54 42.88 13.22
N ASN A 884 -16.43 42.42 14.11
CA ASN A 884 -17.07 41.11 14.01
C ASN A 884 -18.38 41.13 13.21
N GLY A 885 -18.77 42.25 12.59
CA GLY A 885 -20.09 42.42 11.97
C GLY A 885 -20.44 41.33 10.94
N GLU A 886 -19.47 40.91 10.13
CA GLU A 886 -19.65 39.81 9.17
C GLU A 886 -19.87 38.46 9.85
N LEU A 887 -19.08 38.14 10.89
CA LEU A 887 -19.21 36.90 11.64
C LEU A 887 -20.52 36.84 12.41
N LYS A 888 -20.95 37.95 13.01
CA LYS A 888 -22.25 38.04 13.71
C LYS A 888 -23.40 37.82 12.74
N LYS A 889 -23.33 38.41 11.54
CA LYS A 889 -24.33 38.15 10.50
C LYS A 889 -24.32 36.68 10.08
N LEU A 890 -23.14 36.10 9.88
CA LEU A 890 -22.99 34.69 9.53
C LEU A 890 -23.63 33.78 10.59
N ARG A 891 -23.33 34.01 11.88
CA ARG A 891 -23.89 33.27 13.02
C ARG A 891 -25.41 33.37 13.11
N HIS A 892 -25.96 34.57 12.93
CA HIS A 892 -27.41 34.78 12.99
C HIS A 892 -28.19 34.07 11.88
N GLU A 893 -27.69 34.11 10.65
CA GLU A 893 -28.46 33.73 9.46
C GLU A 893 -28.13 32.31 8.96
N TYR A 894 -26.93 31.78 9.25
CA TYR A 894 -26.43 30.56 8.60
C TYR A 894 -25.80 29.51 9.52
N LEU A 895 -25.50 29.81 10.80
CA LEU A 895 -24.81 28.85 11.68
C LEU A 895 -25.72 28.24 12.76
N HIS A 896 -25.56 26.92 12.88
CA HIS A 896 -26.13 26.00 13.85
C HIS A 896 -25.79 26.33 15.32
N TRP A 897 -26.67 26.06 16.28
CA TRP A 897 -26.33 25.90 17.69
C TRP A 897 -26.87 24.57 18.22
N ASN A 898 -25.97 23.67 18.62
CA ASN A 898 -26.32 22.28 18.93
C ASN A 898 -25.94 21.83 20.35
N ALA A 899 -25.24 22.65 21.14
CA ALA A 899 -24.75 22.30 22.47
C ALA A 899 -25.82 22.60 23.55
N VAL A 900 -26.66 21.60 23.82
CA VAL A 900 -27.85 21.70 24.70
C VAL A 900 -27.94 20.55 25.71
N TYR A 901 -28.54 20.81 26.88
CA TYR A 901 -28.83 19.77 27.87
C TYR A 901 -30.08 18.98 27.49
N GLY A 902 -30.07 17.66 27.70
CA GLY A 902 -31.16 16.76 27.29
C GLY A 902 -32.46 16.93 28.09
N GLU A 903 -33.55 16.38 27.56
CA GLU A 903 -34.89 16.37 28.17
C GLU A 903 -35.25 14.95 28.68
N GLY A 904 -34.87 14.58 29.92
CA GLY A 904 -35.16 13.24 30.46
C GLY A 904 -35.27 13.17 31.99
N ILE A 905 -36.02 12.17 32.50
CA ILE A 905 -36.37 11.94 33.93
C ILE A 905 -35.22 11.30 34.74
N ILE A 906 -34.14 10.84 34.10
CA ILE A 906 -33.00 10.19 34.78
C ILE A 906 -31.71 10.89 34.37
N ASN A 907 -31.06 11.54 35.34
CA ASN A 907 -29.82 12.28 35.15
C ASN A 907 -28.59 11.36 35.16
N THR A 908 -28.65 10.24 34.43
CA THR A 908 -27.58 9.23 34.38
C THR A 908 -26.75 9.36 33.11
N LEU A 909 -25.62 10.06 33.23
CA LEU A 909 -24.33 9.88 32.53
C LEU A 909 -24.25 9.87 30.98
N VAL A 910 -25.34 9.93 30.21
CA VAL A 910 -25.26 9.98 28.74
C VAL A 910 -26.31 10.93 28.16
N GLN A 911 -25.91 12.19 27.96
CA GLN A 911 -26.69 13.15 27.18
C GLN A 911 -25.87 13.48 25.92
N ALA A 912 -26.37 13.09 24.74
CA ALA A 912 -25.62 13.15 23.48
C ALA A 912 -25.10 14.56 23.15
N ASN A 913 -25.93 15.58 23.37
CA ASN A 913 -25.66 16.98 23.01
C ASN A 913 -25.17 17.87 24.18
N LYS A 914 -24.89 17.28 25.34
CA LYS A 914 -24.49 18.04 26.53
C LYS A 914 -23.26 18.92 26.22
N PRO A 915 -23.24 20.19 26.65
CA PRO A 915 -22.07 21.04 26.45
C PRO A 915 -20.86 20.61 27.31
N ASN A 916 -19.67 20.79 26.75
CA ASN A 916 -18.40 20.63 27.45
C ASN A 916 -17.88 21.99 27.92
N PHE A 917 -17.32 22.01 29.14
CA PHE A 917 -16.71 23.21 29.71
C PHE A 917 -15.30 22.91 30.19
N GLU A 918 -14.36 23.79 29.86
CA GLU A 918 -13.01 23.85 30.43
C GLU A 918 -12.78 25.27 30.95
N GLU A 919 -12.32 25.41 32.19
CA GLU A 919 -12.08 26.72 32.83
C GLU A 919 -13.27 27.69 32.76
N GLY A 920 -14.50 27.15 32.84
CA GLY A 920 -15.73 27.93 32.80
C GLY A 920 -16.15 28.41 31.41
N LYS A 921 -15.44 28.04 30.34
CA LYS A 921 -15.78 28.36 28.94
C LYS A 921 -16.19 27.10 28.18
N ARG A 922 -17.13 27.25 27.25
CA ARG A 922 -17.49 26.19 26.29
C ARG A 922 -16.26 25.90 25.44
N LYS A 923 -15.76 24.67 25.48
CA LYS A 923 -14.55 24.28 24.75
C LYS A 923 -14.62 22.82 24.35
N ARG A 924 -14.17 22.52 23.14
CA ARG A 924 -14.07 21.16 22.63
C ARG A 924 -12.79 20.50 23.12
N LYS A 925 -12.85 19.22 23.49
CA LYS A 925 -11.63 18.44 23.68
C LYS A 925 -11.03 18.09 22.32
N VAL A 926 -9.71 18.22 22.21
CA VAL A 926 -8.96 17.90 21.00
C VAL A 926 -7.92 16.82 21.31
N ASN A 927 -8.16 15.65 20.74
CA ASN A 927 -7.27 14.50 20.80
C ASN A 927 -6.41 14.50 19.53
N GLY A 928 -5.12 14.18 19.66
CA GLY A 928 -4.15 14.22 18.57
C GLY A 928 -2.95 13.38 18.92
#